data_AF-A0A8H5E8I2-F1
#
_entry.id   AF-A0A8H5E8I2-F1
#
_cell.length_a   1.000
_cell.length_b   1.000
_cell.length_c   1.000
_cell.angle_alpha   90.00
_cell.angle_beta   90.00
_cell.angle_gamma   90.00
#
_symmetry.space_group_name_H-M   'P 1'
#
loop_
_entity.id
_entity.type
_entity.pdbx_description
1 polymer ?
#
loop_
_entity_poly.entity_id
_entity_poly.type
_entity_poly.pdbx_seq_one_letter_code
_entity_poly.pdbx_strand_id
1 'polypeptide(L)'
;MPSFPWRRPIYDDLGFSQILDAKAYGAKGDGKTDGTAGLWDTHFRAGGAVGTDPTVKDCPNSENTIDIDRLPEACQNALTALVRCDNYTDEWTIPSYHGVLPRDVDVESVCDEGCARSISDWRLAVDTYYGNATWHDSAAAGVLGFFVSQGINETCQTDKKTGKYCNDIIYNFTLCESIDKMPTNELCSDCYVGRLKMMQASPFSYYNRDLFYEDALEKAVKRCYLSNVPTTAKDSPFPSEPSEPVLCLSDVTYTTKAGDTCDSLALKYSVSSAGIFIGNPDIRNCTNMIEGVSICLPLQCKTYKLQEDDTCMSVAYFTGLQPDDIRPLNPWVHELCGNLQSATITLGRVICITPPGGEYDHDVNTTNSDPAYSEYAEKAVPPPSGASLATNTTQDCGRWYTVQKGDDCARVLVQYHISLPLFIQANPAVSEGSCTTDLVPGRTYCVVPTIEVLTEQLKPVPPYTRFGCFAREADATNRSVLTLADAQHVKPMSIVACQSYCLQQGWTVWGIQNGDSCFCDNQLRMDSQIIDNSKCNVHCNGSTTNVCGGKYAIEVFSDQDMFRVQYASLGCYSWSKQAIRGTTGGDTIESPDEMSVDACASLCTVTKKSDFFALWEGKLCTCGREMTPGAKTTSMEECNVACSGQQGDICGGKGVAEVFTTKTKNVVAS
;
A
#
# COMPACT_ATOMS: atom_id res chain seq x y z
N MET A 1 16.80 64.44 -29.65
CA MET A 1 18.16 64.06 -29.18
C MET A 1 18.03 62.87 -28.25
N PRO A 2 18.91 61.86 -28.30
CA PRO A 2 19.09 60.88 -29.37
C PRO A 2 18.63 59.47 -28.95
N SER A 3 18.25 58.66 -29.93
CA SER A 3 18.04 57.21 -29.80
C SER A 3 19.38 56.49 -29.62
N PHE A 4 19.58 55.82 -28.47
CA PHE A 4 20.69 54.89 -28.29
C PHE A 4 20.33 53.50 -28.84
N PRO A 5 21.14 52.90 -29.74
CA PRO A 5 20.94 51.54 -30.17
C PRO A 5 21.48 50.61 -29.07
N TRP A 6 20.60 49.85 -28.41
CA TRP A 6 21.02 48.74 -27.58
C TRP A 6 21.67 47.67 -28.48
N ARG A 7 23.00 47.57 -28.47
CA ARG A 7 23.69 46.38 -28.98
C ARG A 7 23.33 45.25 -28.02
N ARG A 8 22.77 44.17 -28.55
CA ARG A 8 22.55 42.93 -27.77
C ARG A 8 23.90 42.43 -27.25
N PRO A 9 23.96 41.87 -26.04
CA PRO A 9 25.16 41.16 -25.58
C PRO A 9 25.50 40.07 -26.60
N ILE A 10 26.76 40.00 -26.98
CA ILE A 10 27.29 38.84 -27.68
C ILE A 10 27.58 37.83 -26.58
N TYR A 11 26.90 36.70 -26.63
CA TYR A 11 27.20 35.55 -25.77
C TYR A 11 28.13 34.64 -26.55
N ASP A 12 29.28 34.33 -25.97
CA ASP A 12 30.15 33.28 -26.49
C ASP A 12 29.64 31.94 -25.94
N ASP A 13 29.37 30.99 -26.84
CA ASP A 13 29.03 29.60 -26.46
C ASP A 13 30.31 28.90 -26.01
N LEU A 14 30.46 28.74 -24.69
CA LEU A 14 31.60 28.04 -24.10
C LEU A 14 31.15 26.63 -23.69
N GLY A 15 31.82 25.61 -24.24
CA GLY A 15 31.53 24.20 -23.94
C GLY A 15 31.80 23.84 -22.48
N PHE A 16 31.04 22.86 -21.96
CA PHE A 16 30.93 22.44 -20.55
C PHE A 16 32.24 22.01 -19.83
N SER A 17 33.40 22.04 -20.50
CA SER A 17 34.65 21.47 -19.99
C SER A 17 35.82 22.45 -19.88
N GLN A 18 35.59 23.77 -19.89
CA GLN A 18 36.67 24.76 -19.75
C GLN A 18 36.69 25.43 -18.38
N ILE A 19 37.86 25.43 -17.72
CA ILE A 19 38.15 26.27 -16.55
C ILE A 19 38.54 27.66 -17.07
N LEU A 20 37.79 28.69 -16.68
CA LEU A 20 38.03 30.07 -17.11
C LEU A 20 38.70 30.89 -15.99
N ASP A 21 39.74 31.63 -16.35
CA ASP A 21 40.32 32.67 -15.49
C ASP A 21 39.61 34.00 -15.76
N ALA A 22 38.71 34.39 -14.85
CA ALA A 22 37.93 35.63 -14.96
C ALA A 22 38.81 36.90 -15.05
N LYS A 23 40.03 36.88 -14.49
CA LYS A 23 40.97 38.01 -14.54
C LYS A 23 41.56 38.18 -15.93
N ALA A 24 41.80 37.07 -16.63
CA ALA A 24 42.29 37.06 -18.02
C ALA A 24 41.25 37.63 -19.01
N TYR A 25 39.96 37.52 -18.69
CA TYR A 25 38.85 38.09 -19.46
C TYR A 25 38.46 39.53 -19.03
N GLY A 26 39.32 40.19 -18.26
CA GLY A 26 39.20 41.62 -17.97
C GLY A 26 38.33 41.97 -16.76
N ALA A 27 37.90 40.99 -15.95
CA ALA A 27 37.23 41.28 -14.69
C ALA A 27 38.21 41.97 -13.73
N LYS A 28 37.87 43.20 -13.30
CA LYS A 28 38.63 43.95 -12.30
C LYS A 28 37.91 43.84 -10.95
N GLY A 29 38.55 43.19 -9.99
CA GLY A 29 38.10 43.16 -8.60
C GLY A 29 38.18 44.54 -7.94
N ASP A 30 37.47 44.72 -6.83
CA ASP A 30 37.44 45.97 -6.06
C ASP A 30 38.62 46.14 -5.08
N GLY A 31 39.47 45.12 -4.97
CA GLY A 31 40.71 45.12 -4.18
C GLY A 31 40.50 45.13 -2.67
N LYS A 32 39.30 44.81 -2.18
CA LYS A 32 39.00 44.69 -0.75
C LYS A 32 38.34 43.36 -0.38
N THR A 33 37.52 42.80 -1.27
CA THR A 33 36.74 41.57 -1.04
C THR A 33 36.99 40.51 -2.10
N ASP A 34 38.20 40.43 -2.61
CA ASP A 34 38.64 39.50 -3.64
C ASP A 34 38.91 38.07 -3.12
N GLY A 35 37.92 37.52 -2.41
CA GLY A 35 37.73 36.08 -2.22
C GLY A 35 36.66 35.54 -3.17
N THR A 36 36.81 34.29 -3.61
CA THR A 36 35.98 33.53 -4.59
C THR A 36 34.52 33.29 -4.18
N ALA A 37 33.95 34.09 -3.28
CA ALA A 37 32.59 33.94 -2.77
C ALA A 37 31.49 34.47 -3.71
N GLY A 38 31.85 35.08 -4.85
CA GLY A 38 30.89 35.65 -5.81
C GLY A 38 30.41 34.71 -6.93
N LEU A 39 30.69 33.41 -6.87
CA LEU A 39 30.36 32.45 -7.93
C LEU A 39 29.56 31.24 -7.43
N TRP A 40 28.67 31.48 -6.46
CA TRP A 40 27.68 30.51 -6.01
C TRP A 40 26.31 31.18 -6.03
N ASP A 41 25.60 31.10 -7.14
CA ASP A 41 24.16 31.32 -7.12
C ASP A 41 23.46 30.45 -8.17
N THR A 42 22.91 29.33 -7.70
CA THR A 42 21.63 28.76 -8.14
C THR A 42 21.29 27.60 -7.21
N HIS A 43 20.78 27.90 -6.01
CA HIS A 43 19.87 27.01 -5.27
C HIS A 43 18.97 27.86 -4.35
N PHE A 44 17.71 27.43 -4.25
CA PHE A 44 16.59 28.06 -3.54
C PHE A 44 16.93 28.52 -2.12
N ARG A 45 16.51 29.75 -1.75
CA ARG A 45 16.50 30.22 -0.37
C ARG A 45 15.13 29.97 0.27
N ALA A 46 15.11 29.19 1.35
CA ALA A 46 14.12 29.34 2.42
C ALA A 46 14.78 30.15 3.55
N GLY A 47 14.36 31.42 3.74
CA GLY A 47 14.86 32.26 4.82
C GLY A 47 14.58 33.76 4.63
N GLY A 48 13.93 34.36 5.63
CA GLY A 48 13.30 35.69 5.62
C GLY A 48 14.19 36.91 5.35
N ALA A 49 13.51 38.04 5.10
CA ALA A 49 14.11 39.35 4.89
C ALA A 49 14.82 39.89 6.16
N VAL A 50 15.77 40.80 5.94
CA VAL A 50 16.57 41.49 6.96
C VAL A 50 15.68 42.04 8.09
N GLY A 51 15.84 41.53 9.32
CA GLY A 51 15.24 42.09 10.54
C GLY A 51 14.50 41.12 11.46
N THR A 52 14.32 39.85 11.10
CA THR A 52 13.78 38.84 12.01
C THR A 52 14.93 37.99 12.57
N ASP A 53 15.01 37.87 13.89
CA ASP A 53 16.02 37.09 14.62
C ASP A 53 15.38 35.78 15.17
N PRO A 54 14.96 34.81 14.33
CA PRO A 54 14.54 33.50 14.80
C PRO A 54 15.79 32.68 15.14
N THR A 55 15.82 32.11 16.34
CA THR A 55 16.93 31.26 16.78
C THR A 55 16.67 29.81 16.34
N VAL A 56 17.72 28.98 16.28
CA VAL A 56 17.67 27.54 15.91
C VAL A 56 16.62 26.74 16.71
N LYS A 57 16.18 27.24 17.87
CA LYS A 57 15.10 26.63 18.67
C LYS A 57 13.69 26.76 18.08
N ASP A 58 13.49 27.63 17.09
CA ASP A 58 12.17 27.98 16.56
C ASP A 58 11.84 27.25 15.24
N CYS A 59 12.72 26.37 14.75
CA CYS A 59 12.41 25.46 13.65
C CYS A 59 11.56 24.29 14.16
N PRO A 60 10.41 23.98 13.54
CA PRO A 60 9.63 22.80 13.91
C PRO A 60 10.46 21.54 13.59
N ASN A 61 10.78 20.77 14.63
CA ASN A 61 11.32 19.43 14.48
C ASN A 61 10.22 18.54 13.88
N SER A 62 10.30 18.27 12.58
CA SER A 62 9.68 17.06 12.04
C SER A 62 10.52 15.88 12.52
N GLU A 63 9.90 14.91 13.19
CA GLU A 63 10.59 13.76 13.81
C GLU A 63 11.28 12.79 12.81
N ASN A 64 11.33 13.10 11.51
CA ASN A 64 11.78 12.16 10.45
C ASN A 64 12.94 12.65 9.56
N THR A 65 13.81 13.55 10.03
CA THR A 65 15.02 13.93 9.27
C THR A 65 16.27 13.73 10.12
N ILE A 66 17.24 12.98 9.59
CA ILE A 66 18.59 12.85 10.16
C ILE A 66 19.17 14.26 10.30
N ASP A 67 19.50 14.66 11.53
CA ASP A 67 20.18 15.93 11.81
C ASP A 67 21.64 15.80 11.35
N ILE A 68 21.87 15.99 10.05
CA ILE A 68 23.17 15.84 9.36
C ILE A 68 24.25 16.72 10.01
N ASP A 69 23.83 17.83 10.61
CA ASP A 69 24.68 18.79 11.33
C ASP A 69 25.28 18.19 12.61
N ARG A 70 24.73 17.07 13.11
CA ARG A 70 25.28 16.32 14.26
C ARG A 70 26.35 15.29 13.88
N LEU A 71 26.56 15.04 12.59
CA LEU A 71 27.56 14.07 12.11
C LEU A 71 28.95 14.71 12.02
N PRO A 72 30.05 13.94 12.15
CA PRO A 72 31.40 14.46 11.91
C PRO A 72 31.56 15.03 10.50
N GLU A 73 32.36 16.09 10.34
CA GLU A 73 32.58 16.79 9.05
C GLU A 73 32.98 15.83 7.91
N ALA A 74 33.83 14.84 8.19
CA ALA A 74 34.23 13.83 7.21
C ALA A 74 33.05 12.98 6.72
N CYS A 75 32.08 12.71 7.59
CA CYS A 75 30.86 11.98 7.26
C CYS A 75 29.89 12.85 6.47
N GLN A 76 29.72 14.12 6.86
CA GLN A 76 28.92 15.07 6.08
C GLN A 76 29.46 15.17 4.65
N ASN A 77 30.77 15.37 4.51
CA ASN A 77 31.44 15.43 3.20
C ASN A 77 31.28 14.15 2.38
N ALA A 78 31.30 12.97 3.01
CA ALA A 78 31.09 11.70 2.33
C ALA A 78 29.63 11.54 1.85
N LEU A 79 28.65 11.89 2.70
CA LEU A 79 27.22 11.80 2.37
C LEU A 79 26.80 12.81 1.29
N THR A 80 27.39 14.01 1.30
CA THR A 80 27.09 15.08 0.33
C THR A 80 28.02 15.07 -0.88
N ALA A 81 28.87 14.05 -1.05
CA ALA A 81 29.76 13.97 -2.21
C ALA A 81 28.95 13.79 -3.50
N LEU A 82 29.28 14.58 -4.51
CA LEU A 82 28.59 14.56 -5.80
C LEU A 82 28.83 13.24 -6.53
N VAL A 83 27.75 12.51 -6.82
CA VAL A 83 27.77 11.33 -7.70
C VAL A 83 27.52 11.79 -9.14
N ARG A 84 28.44 11.47 -10.05
CA ARG A 84 28.38 11.89 -11.46
C ARG A 84 27.72 10.83 -12.32
N CYS A 85 26.41 10.69 -12.18
CA CYS A 85 25.60 9.77 -12.95
C CYS A 85 24.47 10.50 -13.68
N ASP A 86 23.82 9.79 -14.59
CA ASP A 86 22.54 10.26 -15.11
C ASP A 86 21.52 10.36 -13.97
N ASN A 87 20.77 11.47 -13.90
CA ASN A 87 19.79 11.74 -12.85
C ASN A 87 18.72 10.64 -12.74
N TYR A 88 18.48 9.87 -13.80
CA TYR A 88 17.55 8.74 -13.75
C TYR A 88 17.96 7.64 -12.74
N THR A 89 19.24 7.61 -12.34
CA THR A 89 19.77 6.65 -11.36
C THR A 89 19.53 7.06 -9.90
N ASP A 90 19.11 8.30 -9.62
CA ASP A 90 18.88 8.81 -8.26
C ASP A 90 17.76 8.06 -7.51
N GLU A 91 16.84 7.44 -8.26
CA GLU A 91 15.71 6.69 -7.71
C GLU A 91 16.04 5.21 -7.46
N TRP A 92 17.24 4.73 -7.81
CA TRP A 92 17.61 3.31 -7.69
C TRP A 92 18.12 2.98 -6.29
N THR A 93 17.46 3.58 -5.30
CA THR A 93 17.79 3.53 -3.86
C THR A 93 17.09 2.39 -3.14
N ILE A 94 16.33 1.56 -3.85
CA ILE A 94 15.73 0.31 -3.38
C ILE A 94 15.98 -0.80 -4.41
N PRO A 95 15.99 -2.09 -4.01
CA PRO A 95 16.07 -3.19 -4.96
C PRO A 95 14.93 -3.12 -5.97
N SER A 96 15.22 -3.16 -7.26
CA SER A 96 14.23 -3.14 -8.35
C SER A 96 14.81 -3.77 -9.62
N TYR A 97 13.95 -4.31 -10.48
CA TYR A 97 14.35 -4.77 -11.81
C TYR A 97 14.23 -3.63 -12.82
N HIS A 98 15.37 -3.19 -13.36
CA HIS A 98 15.44 -2.06 -14.29
C HIS A 98 15.49 -2.59 -15.73
N GLY A 99 14.30 -2.77 -16.31
CA GLY A 99 14.08 -3.19 -17.70
C GLY A 99 14.49 -2.12 -18.73
N VAL A 100 13.79 -2.05 -19.86
CA VAL A 100 14.08 -1.03 -20.89
C VAL A 100 13.84 0.37 -20.33
N LEU A 101 14.82 1.25 -20.50
CA LEU A 101 14.73 2.64 -20.05
C LEU A 101 13.70 3.43 -20.89
N PRO A 102 13.08 4.48 -20.33
CA PRO A 102 12.25 5.40 -21.09
C PRO A 102 12.98 5.98 -22.32
N ARG A 103 12.24 6.32 -23.39
CA ARG A 103 12.83 6.79 -24.66
C ARG A 103 13.63 8.09 -24.54
N ASP A 104 13.33 8.88 -23.52
CA ASP A 104 13.96 10.15 -23.20
C ASP A 104 15.22 10.02 -22.32
N VAL A 105 15.51 8.81 -21.83
CA VAL A 105 16.73 8.51 -21.07
C VAL A 105 17.77 7.92 -22.02
N ASP A 106 18.96 8.53 -22.03
CA ASP A 106 20.08 8.01 -22.80
C ASP A 106 20.71 6.82 -22.06
N VAL A 107 20.73 5.66 -22.71
CA VAL A 107 21.35 4.46 -22.11
C VAL A 107 22.87 4.67 -21.98
N GLU A 108 23.49 5.43 -22.88
CA GLU A 108 24.94 5.67 -22.85
C GLU A 108 25.34 6.55 -21.66
N SER A 109 24.51 7.51 -21.23
CA SER A 109 24.79 8.33 -20.04
C SER A 109 24.67 7.52 -18.75
N VAL A 110 23.70 6.61 -18.66
CA VAL A 110 23.55 5.67 -17.54
C VAL A 110 24.72 4.68 -17.49
N CYS A 111 25.17 4.23 -18.66
CA CYS A 111 26.25 3.25 -18.81
C CYS A 111 27.64 3.85 -18.92
N ASP A 112 27.78 5.14 -18.62
CA ASP A 112 29.07 5.82 -18.58
C ASP A 112 29.97 5.20 -17.50
N GLU A 113 31.21 4.89 -17.87
CA GLU A 113 32.17 4.30 -16.93
C GLU A 113 32.53 5.25 -15.78
N GLY A 114 32.40 6.56 -15.98
CA GLY A 114 32.58 7.59 -14.97
C GLY A 114 31.47 7.56 -13.92
N CYS A 115 30.24 7.28 -14.31
CA CYS A 115 29.13 7.05 -13.38
C CYS A 115 29.38 5.85 -12.46
N ALA A 116 29.70 4.69 -13.03
CA ALA A 116 30.00 3.49 -12.25
C ALA A 116 31.16 3.71 -11.27
N ARG A 117 32.22 4.44 -11.70
CA ARG A 117 33.33 4.83 -10.83
C ARG A 117 32.90 5.78 -9.72
N SER A 118 32.12 6.81 -10.04
CA SER A 118 31.66 7.81 -9.07
C SER A 118 30.79 7.20 -7.96
N ILE A 119 29.94 6.24 -8.28
CA ILE A 119 29.14 5.52 -7.27
C ILE A 119 30.04 4.65 -6.40
N SER A 120 31.01 3.94 -7.00
CA SER A 120 31.95 3.11 -6.24
C SER A 120 32.79 3.96 -5.27
N ASP A 121 33.26 5.13 -5.71
CA ASP A 121 34.04 6.06 -4.88
C ASP A 121 33.19 6.64 -3.75
N TRP A 122 31.96 7.07 -4.05
CA TRP A 122 31.00 7.54 -3.05
C TRP A 122 30.71 6.47 -1.99
N ARG A 123 30.41 5.24 -2.43
CA ARG A 123 30.15 4.11 -1.53
C ARG A 123 31.34 3.83 -0.62
N LEU A 124 32.55 3.78 -1.18
CA LEU A 124 33.77 3.56 -0.41
C LEU A 124 33.98 4.68 0.64
N ALA A 125 33.72 5.93 0.28
CA ALA A 125 33.81 7.05 1.20
C ALA A 125 32.77 6.93 2.33
N VAL A 126 31.51 6.64 2.00
CA VAL A 126 30.44 6.47 2.98
C VAL A 126 30.75 5.31 3.94
N ASP A 127 31.14 4.14 3.42
CA ASP A 127 31.50 2.98 4.25
C ASP A 127 32.70 3.28 5.17
N THR A 128 33.68 4.05 4.68
CA THR A 128 34.89 4.41 5.43
C THR A 128 34.62 5.40 6.56
N TYR A 129 33.81 6.43 6.31
CA TYR A 129 33.62 7.54 7.26
C TYR A 129 32.36 7.42 8.13
N TYR A 130 31.39 6.58 7.75
CA TYR A 130 30.15 6.36 8.49
C TYR A 130 30.18 5.09 9.36
N GLY A 131 30.89 4.04 8.94
CA GLY A 131 30.95 2.78 9.67
C GLY A 131 29.57 2.16 9.98
N ASN A 132 29.49 1.33 11.03
CA ASN A 132 28.30 0.57 11.49
C ASN A 132 27.10 1.43 11.94
N ALA A 133 27.04 2.72 11.63
CA ALA A 133 25.89 3.56 11.94
C ALA A 133 24.71 3.19 11.01
N THR A 134 23.58 2.86 11.62
CA THR A 134 22.36 2.46 10.93
C THR A 134 21.53 3.68 10.53
N TRP A 135 21.10 3.74 9.27
CA TRP A 135 19.90 4.50 8.90
C TRP A 135 18.67 3.90 9.59
N HIS A 136 17.55 4.62 9.54
CA HIS A 136 16.23 4.08 9.86
C HIS A 136 16.09 2.69 9.18
N ASP A 137 15.61 1.71 9.94
CA ASP A 137 15.45 0.30 9.52
C ASP A 137 16.76 -0.50 9.36
N SER A 138 17.83 -0.10 10.06
CA SER A 138 19.07 -0.89 10.24
C SER A 138 20.00 -1.01 9.02
N ALA A 139 19.78 -0.28 7.92
CA ALA A 139 20.66 -0.30 6.74
C ALA A 139 21.82 0.73 6.84
N ALA A 140 23.02 0.41 6.38
CA ALA A 140 24.12 1.39 6.31
C ALA A 140 23.89 2.40 5.15
N ALA A 141 24.29 3.66 5.27
CA ALA A 141 24.10 4.66 4.21
C ALA A 141 24.69 4.24 2.84
N GLY A 142 25.76 3.44 2.83
CA GLY A 142 26.42 2.91 1.62
C GLY A 142 25.60 1.88 0.83
N VAL A 143 24.53 1.35 1.44
CA VAL A 143 23.59 0.38 0.86
C VAL A 143 22.91 0.92 -0.38
N LEU A 144 22.53 2.19 -0.36
CA LEU A 144 21.90 2.86 -1.50
C LEU A 144 22.80 2.77 -2.73
N GLY A 145 24.10 2.99 -2.55
CA GLY A 145 25.09 2.85 -3.61
C GLY A 145 25.22 1.43 -4.16
N PHE A 146 24.94 0.40 -3.35
CA PHE A 146 24.87 -0.97 -3.84
C PHE A 146 23.64 -1.20 -4.73
N PHE A 147 22.46 -0.68 -4.37
CA PHE A 147 21.26 -0.77 -5.21
C PHE A 147 21.45 -0.08 -6.55
N VAL A 148 21.95 1.17 -6.53
CA VAL A 148 22.24 1.92 -7.76
C VAL A 148 23.26 1.18 -8.64
N SER A 149 24.34 0.66 -8.03
CA SER A 149 25.34 -0.14 -8.76
C SER A 149 24.74 -1.40 -9.41
N GLN A 150 23.79 -2.07 -8.75
CA GLN A 150 23.11 -3.22 -9.35
C GLN A 150 22.25 -2.81 -10.53
N GLY A 151 21.45 -1.75 -10.39
CA GLY A 151 20.63 -1.22 -11.48
C GLY A 151 21.47 -0.85 -12.72
N ILE A 152 22.67 -0.29 -12.53
CA ILE A 152 23.60 0.05 -13.63
C ILE A 152 24.14 -1.22 -14.27
N ASN A 153 24.68 -2.17 -13.50
CA ASN A 153 25.22 -3.42 -14.05
C ASN A 153 24.17 -4.17 -14.88
N GLU A 154 22.94 -4.17 -14.38
CA GLU A 154 21.78 -4.71 -15.05
C GLU A 154 21.54 -3.97 -16.37
N THR A 155 21.27 -2.67 -16.31
CA THR A 155 20.92 -1.84 -17.47
C THR A 155 21.99 -1.90 -18.57
N CYS A 156 23.25 -1.93 -18.18
CA CYS A 156 24.41 -1.85 -19.06
C CYS A 156 24.92 -3.20 -19.55
N GLN A 157 24.23 -4.29 -19.19
CA GLN A 157 24.54 -5.60 -19.70
C GLN A 157 24.34 -5.64 -21.22
N THR A 158 25.36 -6.11 -21.95
CA THR A 158 25.30 -6.27 -23.41
C THR A 158 25.42 -7.73 -23.82
N ASP A 159 24.80 -8.06 -24.94
CA ASP A 159 24.97 -9.35 -25.59
C ASP A 159 26.39 -9.47 -26.14
N LYS A 160 27.12 -10.50 -25.71
CA LYS A 160 28.54 -10.68 -26.06
C LYS A 160 28.80 -10.87 -27.55
N LYS A 161 27.78 -11.24 -28.34
CA LYS A 161 27.93 -11.52 -29.78
C LYS A 161 27.61 -10.30 -30.62
N THR A 162 26.55 -9.57 -30.27
CA THR A 162 26.01 -8.46 -31.06
C THR A 162 26.38 -7.08 -30.51
N GLY A 163 26.80 -6.99 -29.25
CA GLY A 163 27.06 -5.73 -28.55
C GLY A 163 25.81 -4.92 -28.20
N LYS A 164 24.61 -5.44 -28.50
CA LYS A 164 23.35 -4.78 -28.17
C LYS A 164 23.03 -4.90 -26.69
N TYR A 165 22.34 -3.92 -26.13
CA TYR A 165 21.88 -3.97 -24.75
C TYR A 165 20.90 -5.12 -24.53
N CYS A 166 21.11 -5.85 -23.44
CA CYS A 166 20.31 -7.01 -23.10
C CYS A 166 18.86 -6.67 -22.75
N ASN A 167 18.60 -5.47 -22.23
CA ASN A 167 17.25 -4.99 -21.99
C ASN A 167 16.41 -4.98 -23.28
N ASP A 168 16.97 -4.50 -24.40
CA ASP A 168 16.28 -4.47 -25.68
C ASP A 168 16.05 -5.86 -26.26
N ILE A 169 16.99 -6.78 -26.04
CA ILE A 169 16.87 -8.17 -26.49
C ILE A 169 15.77 -8.88 -25.70
N ILE A 170 15.81 -8.79 -24.36
CA ILE A 170 14.87 -9.44 -23.46
C ILE A 170 13.46 -8.89 -23.65
N TYR A 171 13.32 -7.57 -23.87
CA TYR A 171 12.02 -6.94 -24.13
C TYR A 171 11.31 -7.49 -25.37
N ASN A 172 12.07 -7.98 -26.36
CA ASN A 172 11.52 -8.56 -27.59
C ASN A 172 11.29 -10.08 -27.50
N PHE A 173 11.41 -10.68 -26.32
CA PHE A 173 11.09 -12.09 -26.13
C PHE A 173 9.60 -12.37 -26.27
N THR A 174 9.30 -13.63 -26.54
CA THR A 174 7.94 -14.11 -26.72
C THR A 174 7.20 -14.07 -25.39
N LEU A 175 6.06 -13.35 -25.35
CA LEU A 175 5.17 -13.33 -24.20
C LEU A 175 4.56 -14.73 -24.00
N CYS A 176 4.81 -15.34 -22.85
CA CYS A 176 4.35 -16.69 -22.51
C CYS A 176 3.60 -16.69 -21.17
N GLU A 177 2.58 -17.54 -21.03
CA GLU A 177 1.82 -17.70 -19.78
C GLU A 177 2.65 -18.30 -18.64
N SER A 178 3.74 -19.01 -18.96
CA SER A 178 4.70 -19.51 -17.99
C SER A 178 6.08 -19.65 -18.62
N ILE A 179 7.10 -19.68 -17.76
CA ILE A 179 8.50 -19.89 -18.14
C ILE A 179 8.74 -21.25 -18.81
N ASP A 180 7.91 -22.26 -18.54
CA ASP A 180 8.00 -23.58 -19.17
C ASP A 180 7.68 -23.51 -20.67
N LYS A 181 6.78 -22.60 -21.06
CA LYS A 181 6.39 -22.36 -22.46
C LYS A 181 7.36 -21.46 -23.22
N MET A 182 8.36 -20.87 -22.54
CA MET A 182 9.32 -19.97 -23.16
C MET A 182 10.16 -20.68 -24.25
N PRO A 183 10.43 -20.04 -25.40
CA PRO A 183 11.33 -20.58 -26.41
C PRO A 183 12.74 -20.84 -25.85
N THR A 184 13.33 -21.99 -26.19
CA THR A 184 14.64 -22.40 -25.66
C THR A 184 15.75 -21.41 -26.01
N ASN A 185 15.71 -20.79 -27.20
CA ASN A 185 16.69 -19.80 -27.64
C ASN A 185 16.63 -18.49 -26.82
N GLU A 186 15.46 -18.12 -26.30
CA GLU A 186 15.29 -16.92 -25.47
C GLU A 186 15.67 -17.23 -24.01
N LEU A 187 15.16 -18.34 -23.47
CA LEU A 187 15.50 -18.83 -22.12
C LEU A 187 17.01 -19.05 -21.95
N CYS A 188 17.65 -19.62 -22.97
CA CYS A 188 19.08 -19.91 -22.98
C CYS A 188 19.92 -18.80 -23.61
N SER A 189 19.34 -17.62 -23.84
CA SER A 189 20.12 -16.50 -24.37
C SER A 189 21.19 -16.04 -23.38
N ASP A 190 22.32 -15.58 -23.91
CA ASP A 190 23.42 -15.06 -23.10
C ASP A 190 22.96 -13.85 -22.24
N CYS A 191 22.03 -13.06 -22.76
CA CYS A 191 21.41 -11.94 -22.04
C CYS A 191 20.55 -12.39 -20.87
N TYR A 192 19.61 -13.31 -21.08
CA TYR A 192 18.67 -13.72 -20.03
C TYR A 192 19.35 -14.52 -18.93
N VAL A 193 20.14 -15.52 -19.30
CA VAL A 193 20.93 -16.32 -18.35
C VAL A 193 21.95 -15.43 -17.63
N GLY A 194 22.59 -14.52 -18.34
CA GLY A 194 23.54 -13.57 -17.76
C GLY A 194 22.87 -12.65 -16.73
N ARG A 195 21.66 -12.16 -17.03
CA ARG A 195 20.88 -11.29 -16.12
C ARG A 195 20.50 -12.04 -14.86
N LEU A 196 19.90 -13.22 -14.99
CA LEU A 196 19.47 -14.02 -13.85
C LEU A 196 20.65 -14.37 -12.93
N LYS A 197 21.82 -14.72 -13.50
CA LYS A 197 23.05 -14.96 -12.72
C LYS A 197 23.56 -13.70 -12.02
N MET A 198 23.52 -12.55 -12.69
CA MET A 198 23.94 -11.27 -12.12
C MET A 198 23.06 -10.91 -10.93
N MET A 199 21.74 -11.02 -11.09
CA MET A 199 20.77 -10.79 -10.03
C MET A 199 21.00 -11.77 -8.87
N GLN A 200 21.11 -13.08 -9.15
CA GLN A 200 21.35 -14.10 -8.12
C GLN A 200 22.65 -13.85 -7.32
N ALA A 201 23.69 -13.35 -7.98
CA ALA A 201 24.99 -13.13 -7.35
C ALA A 201 25.00 -11.97 -6.33
N SER A 202 23.99 -11.11 -6.33
CA SER A 202 23.93 -9.92 -5.48
C SER A 202 22.76 -9.96 -4.50
N PRO A 203 22.98 -9.76 -3.19
CA PRO A 203 21.88 -9.65 -2.22
C PRO A 203 21.14 -8.30 -2.30
N PHE A 204 21.62 -7.38 -3.15
CA PHE A 204 21.04 -6.07 -3.39
C PHE A 204 20.19 -6.03 -4.66
N SER A 205 20.15 -7.12 -5.42
CA SER A 205 19.29 -7.21 -6.60
C SER A 205 17.83 -7.50 -6.19
N TYR A 206 16.93 -7.40 -7.17
CA TYR A 206 15.53 -7.78 -6.98
C TYR A 206 15.30 -9.31 -6.94
N TYR A 207 16.35 -10.13 -7.09
CA TYR A 207 16.25 -11.59 -7.20
C TYR A 207 15.53 -12.26 -6.03
N ASN A 208 15.76 -11.77 -4.80
CA ASN A 208 15.16 -12.34 -3.58
C ASN A 208 13.78 -11.73 -3.26
N ARG A 209 13.35 -10.72 -4.02
CA ARG A 209 12.06 -10.03 -3.84
C ARG A 209 10.94 -10.69 -4.63
N ASP A 210 11.29 -11.45 -5.67
CA ASP A 210 10.37 -12.18 -6.53
C ASP A 210 10.95 -13.56 -6.87
N LEU A 211 10.24 -14.61 -6.40
CA LEU A 211 10.63 -16.00 -6.59
C LEU A 211 10.60 -16.44 -8.07
N PHE A 212 9.97 -15.66 -8.96
CA PHE A 212 10.02 -15.87 -10.39
C PHE A 212 11.45 -15.97 -10.92
N TYR A 213 12.37 -15.11 -10.45
CA TYR A 213 13.74 -15.08 -10.96
C TYR A 213 14.55 -16.31 -10.53
N GLU A 214 14.27 -16.84 -9.34
CA GLU A 214 14.85 -18.10 -8.87
C GLU A 214 14.35 -19.29 -9.69
N ASP A 215 13.04 -19.42 -9.90
CA ASP A 215 12.47 -20.46 -10.77
C ASP A 215 12.99 -20.34 -12.22
N ALA A 216 13.07 -19.12 -12.75
CA ALA A 216 13.59 -18.86 -14.08
C ALA A 216 15.06 -19.30 -14.21
N LEU A 217 15.90 -19.02 -13.21
CA LEU A 217 17.30 -19.46 -13.24
C LEU A 217 17.41 -20.97 -13.09
N GLU A 218 16.63 -21.60 -12.21
CA GLU A 218 16.60 -23.06 -12.08
C GLU A 218 16.23 -23.76 -13.40
N LYS A 219 15.18 -23.27 -14.06
CA LYS A 219 14.74 -23.80 -15.35
C LYS A 219 15.76 -23.56 -16.44
N ALA A 220 16.39 -22.39 -16.47
CA ALA A 220 17.49 -22.12 -17.39
C ALA A 220 18.68 -23.05 -17.14
N VAL A 221 19.06 -23.29 -15.87
CA VAL A 221 20.14 -24.22 -15.51
C VAL A 221 19.87 -25.62 -16.03
N LYS A 222 18.65 -26.13 -15.83
CA LYS A 222 18.22 -27.46 -16.30
C LYS A 222 18.14 -27.53 -17.83
N ARG A 223 17.43 -26.60 -18.47
CA ARG A 223 17.10 -26.65 -19.91
C ARG A 223 18.25 -26.22 -20.82
N CYS A 224 19.14 -25.36 -20.32
CA CYS A 224 20.31 -24.86 -21.05
C CYS A 224 21.60 -25.60 -20.69
N TYR A 225 21.52 -26.68 -19.89
CA TYR A 225 22.64 -27.53 -19.47
C TYR A 225 23.79 -26.72 -18.83
N LEU A 226 23.45 -25.78 -17.94
CA LEU A 226 24.44 -24.94 -17.27
C LEU A 226 25.00 -25.67 -16.04
N SER A 227 26.32 -25.80 -15.95
CA SER A 227 26.97 -26.45 -14.82
C SER A 227 27.40 -25.44 -13.75
N ASN A 228 27.28 -25.82 -12.48
CA ASN A 228 27.79 -25.07 -11.32
C ASN A 228 27.22 -23.65 -11.17
N VAL A 229 25.93 -23.47 -11.47
CA VAL A 229 25.24 -22.19 -11.31
C VAL A 229 24.38 -22.26 -10.06
N PRO A 230 24.67 -21.49 -9.00
CA PRO A 230 23.78 -21.40 -7.85
C PRO A 230 22.48 -20.69 -8.25
N THR A 231 21.35 -21.20 -7.77
CA THR A 231 20.02 -20.67 -8.07
C THR A 231 19.39 -19.99 -6.87
N THR A 232 19.73 -20.41 -5.65
CA THR A 232 19.18 -19.82 -4.43
C THR A 232 19.63 -18.37 -4.26
N ALA A 233 18.69 -17.52 -3.86
CA ALA A 233 18.96 -16.14 -3.50
C ALA A 233 20.08 -15.99 -2.44
N LYS A 234 20.78 -14.84 -2.47
CA LYS A 234 21.67 -14.43 -1.38
C LYS A 234 20.86 -13.75 -0.27
N ASP A 235 21.18 -14.11 0.97
CA ASP A 235 20.57 -13.50 2.15
C ASP A 235 20.80 -12.00 2.16
N SER A 236 19.79 -11.25 2.62
CA SER A 236 19.94 -9.81 2.80
C SER A 236 21.02 -9.55 3.86
N PRO A 237 21.96 -8.63 3.61
CA PRO A 237 22.93 -8.22 4.62
C PRO A 237 22.31 -7.36 5.72
N PHE A 238 21.02 -6.98 5.60
CA PHE A 238 20.30 -6.24 6.63
C PHE A 238 19.73 -7.20 7.67
N PRO A 239 19.94 -6.92 8.97
CA PRO A 239 19.19 -7.63 9.98
C PRO A 239 17.71 -7.32 9.75
N SER A 240 16.90 -8.37 9.61
CA SER A 240 15.44 -8.23 9.67
C SER A 240 15.09 -7.49 10.95
N GLU A 241 14.27 -6.45 10.86
CA GLU A 241 13.68 -5.88 12.07
C GLU A 241 13.04 -7.03 12.87
N PRO A 242 13.23 -7.08 14.20
CA PRO A 242 12.51 -8.04 15.01
C PRO A 242 11.02 -7.72 14.86
N SER A 243 10.32 -8.53 14.07
CA SER A 243 8.88 -8.42 13.95
C SER A 243 8.28 -8.57 15.34
N GLU A 244 7.32 -7.71 15.68
CA GLU A 244 6.47 -7.98 16.83
C GLU A 244 5.93 -9.42 16.68
N PRO A 245 5.90 -10.22 17.77
CA PRO A 245 5.47 -11.60 17.69
C PRO A 245 4.06 -11.64 17.11
N VAL A 246 3.94 -12.15 15.89
CA VAL A 246 2.67 -12.29 15.19
C VAL A 246 1.74 -13.12 16.08
N LEU A 247 0.62 -12.52 16.48
CA LEU A 247 -0.39 -13.18 17.31
C LEU A 247 -0.86 -14.46 16.62
N CYS A 248 -0.52 -15.61 17.20
CA CYS A 248 -0.95 -16.90 16.67
C CYS A 248 -2.21 -17.38 17.38
N LEU A 249 -3.38 -17.10 16.80
CA LEU A 249 -4.69 -17.36 17.42
C LEU A 249 -4.91 -18.83 17.83
N SER A 250 -4.28 -19.78 17.15
CA SER A 250 -4.39 -21.20 17.47
C SER A 250 -3.41 -21.69 18.55
N ASP A 251 -2.41 -20.87 18.91
CA ASP A 251 -1.19 -21.27 19.63
C ASP A 251 -0.39 -22.41 18.97
N VAL A 252 -0.74 -22.82 17.74
CA VAL A 252 -0.07 -23.88 17.01
C VAL A 252 0.91 -23.26 16.01
N THR A 253 2.20 -23.41 16.29
CA THR A 253 3.26 -23.04 15.36
C THR A 253 3.85 -24.25 14.67
N TYR A 254 4.38 -24.04 13.47
CA TYR A 254 5.07 -25.04 12.68
C TYR A 254 6.34 -24.43 12.07
N THR A 255 7.45 -25.14 12.19
CA THR A 255 8.67 -24.77 11.45
C THR A 255 8.66 -25.45 10.09
N THR A 256 8.66 -24.64 9.03
CA THR A 256 8.63 -25.09 7.65
C THR A 256 9.83 -25.98 7.31
N LYS A 257 9.59 -26.96 6.44
CA LYS A 257 10.58 -27.93 5.95
C LYS A 257 10.66 -27.86 4.43
N ALA A 258 11.78 -28.34 3.88
CA ALA A 258 11.95 -28.44 2.44
C ALA A 258 10.78 -29.20 1.78
N GLY A 259 10.14 -28.56 0.78
CA GLY A 259 9.01 -29.11 0.03
C GLY A 259 7.63 -28.86 0.65
N ASP A 260 7.55 -28.13 1.77
CA ASP A 260 6.26 -27.70 2.32
C ASP A 260 5.58 -26.66 1.41
N THR A 261 4.25 -26.76 1.34
CA THR A 261 3.36 -25.85 0.61
C THR A 261 2.17 -25.52 1.50
N CYS A 262 1.49 -24.40 1.26
CA CYS A 262 0.27 -24.09 2.00
C CYS A 262 -0.74 -25.23 1.87
N ASP A 263 -0.89 -25.82 0.67
CA ASP A 263 -1.80 -26.94 0.44
C ASP A 263 -1.39 -28.22 1.18
N SER A 264 -0.09 -28.55 1.23
CA SER A 264 0.36 -29.76 1.91
C SER A 264 0.19 -29.64 3.42
N LEU A 265 0.50 -28.47 3.97
CA LEU A 265 0.29 -28.16 5.38
C LEU A 265 -1.20 -28.05 5.73
N ALA A 266 -1.99 -27.42 4.87
CA ALA A 266 -3.43 -27.29 5.01
C ALA A 266 -4.14 -28.65 5.11
N LEU A 267 -3.80 -29.57 4.21
CA LEU A 267 -4.33 -30.94 4.27
C LEU A 267 -3.84 -31.69 5.51
N LYS A 268 -2.56 -31.55 5.86
CA LYS A 268 -1.95 -32.26 6.98
C LYS A 268 -2.51 -31.83 8.33
N TYR A 269 -2.72 -30.53 8.51
CA TYR A 269 -3.17 -29.95 9.77
C TYR A 269 -4.66 -29.62 9.78
N SER A 270 -5.39 -29.96 8.72
CA SER A 270 -6.83 -29.69 8.56
C SER A 270 -7.15 -28.21 8.77
N VAL A 271 -6.52 -27.35 7.97
CA VAL A 271 -6.70 -25.90 7.97
C VAL A 271 -6.86 -25.37 6.55
N SER A 272 -7.25 -24.12 6.33
CA SER A 272 -7.26 -23.54 4.98
C SER A 272 -5.87 -23.07 4.53
N SER A 273 -5.57 -23.25 3.24
CA SER A 273 -4.34 -22.72 2.63
C SER A 273 -4.30 -21.19 2.73
N ALA A 274 -5.44 -20.53 2.51
CA ALA A 274 -5.57 -19.09 2.62
C ALA A 274 -5.30 -18.60 4.05
N GLY A 275 -5.76 -19.34 5.07
CA GLY A 275 -5.50 -19.00 6.47
C GLY A 275 -4.02 -19.11 6.84
N ILE A 276 -3.32 -20.13 6.31
CA ILE A 276 -1.86 -20.21 6.43
C ILE A 276 -1.21 -19.00 5.74
N PHE A 277 -1.62 -18.66 4.53
CA PHE A 277 -1.03 -17.54 3.80
C PHE A 277 -1.23 -16.19 4.53
N ILE A 278 -2.48 -15.85 4.83
CA ILE A 278 -2.87 -14.56 5.40
C ILE A 278 -2.35 -14.39 6.84
N GLY A 279 -2.27 -15.48 7.60
CA GLY A 279 -1.81 -15.45 8.98
C GLY A 279 -0.29 -15.36 9.15
N ASN A 280 0.48 -15.44 8.06
CA ASN A 280 1.93 -15.56 8.14
C ASN A 280 2.64 -14.61 7.17
N PRO A 281 3.04 -13.43 7.67
CA PRO A 281 3.79 -12.40 6.95
C PRO A 281 4.95 -12.91 6.07
N ASP A 282 5.66 -13.91 6.58
CA ASP A 282 6.88 -14.44 5.96
C ASP A 282 6.63 -15.43 4.80
N ILE A 283 5.39 -15.89 4.62
CA ILE A 283 5.04 -16.77 3.50
C ILE A 283 4.84 -15.92 2.24
N ARG A 284 5.81 -16.01 1.32
CA ARG A 284 5.80 -15.29 0.03
C ARG A 284 5.32 -16.11 -1.15
N ASN A 285 5.18 -17.42 -0.98
CA ASN A 285 4.73 -18.34 -2.02
C ASN A 285 4.16 -19.62 -1.39
N CYS A 286 2.86 -19.84 -1.60
CA CYS A 286 2.19 -21.02 -1.09
C CYS A 286 2.59 -22.34 -1.77
N THR A 287 3.28 -22.30 -2.91
CA THR A 287 3.72 -23.48 -3.67
C THR A 287 5.16 -23.92 -3.36
N ASN A 288 5.94 -23.08 -2.68
CA ASN A 288 7.31 -23.38 -2.30
C ASN A 288 7.72 -22.54 -1.07
N MET A 289 7.57 -23.11 0.12
CA MET A 289 7.86 -22.41 1.37
C MET A 289 9.34 -22.49 1.73
N ILE A 290 9.91 -21.38 2.23
CA ILE A 290 11.29 -21.32 2.71
C ILE A 290 11.41 -22.21 3.94
N GLU A 291 12.43 -23.07 4.00
CA GLU A 291 12.71 -23.96 5.15
C GLU A 291 13.19 -23.16 6.39
N GLY A 292 12.80 -23.60 7.59
CA GLY A 292 13.25 -23.03 8.86
C GLY A 292 12.46 -21.81 9.34
N VAL A 293 11.41 -21.41 8.62
CA VAL A 293 10.52 -20.30 9.01
C VAL A 293 9.46 -20.82 9.99
N SER A 294 9.32 -20.14 11.13
CA SER A 294 8.26 -20.45 12.10
C SER A 294 6.97 -19.77 11.68
N ILE A 295 5.95 -20.55 11.33
CA ILE A 295 4.63 -20.07 10.90
C ILE A 295 3.56 -20.44 11.94
N CYS A 296 2.55 -19.59 12.11
CA CYS A 296 1.31 -19.90 12.80
C CYS A 296 0.37 -20.71 11.91
N LEU A 297 -0.14 -21.84 12.38
CA LEU A 297 -1.22 -22.54 11.70
C LEU A 297 -2.56 -21.95 12.15
N PRO A 298 -3.51 -21.63 11.26
CA PRO A 298 -4.80 -21.09 11.68
C PRO A 298 -5.65 -22.17 12.37
N LEU A 299 -6.83 -21.80 12.86
CA LEU A 299 -7.76 -22.76 13.49
C LEU A 299 -8.19 -23.86 12.52
N GLN A 300 -8.37 -25.07 13.04
CA GLN A 300 -8.67 -26.26 12.23
C GLN A 300 -10.11 -26.28 11.71
N CYS A 301 -10.33 -26.74 10.49
CA CYS A 301 -11.64 -26.93 9.88
C CYS A 301 -11.68 -28.24 9.10
N LYS A 302 -12.88 -28.76 8.79
CA LYS A 302 -13.00 -29.71 7.70
C LYS A 302 -12.64 -29.00 6.41
N THR A 303 -11.83 -29.64 5.59
CA THR A 303 -11.28 -29.02 4.39
C THR A 303 -11.82 -29.66 3.12
N TYR A 304 -11.88 -28.85 2.06
CA TYR A 304 -12.11 -29.31 0.70
C TYR A 304 -10.97 -28.78 -0.19
N LYS A 305 -10.43 -29.65 -1.05
CA LYS A 305 -9.39 -29.25 -2.02
C LYS A 305 -10.03 -28.98 -3.38
N LEU A 306 -9.97 -27.73 -3.80
CA LEU A 306 -10.50 -27.26 -5.08
C LEU A 306 -9.87 -27.99 -6.28
N GLN A 307 -10.72 -28.47 -7.18
CA GLN A 307 -10.36 -28.96 -8.51
C GLN A 307 -10.23 -27.79 -9.50
N GLU A 308 -9.63 -28.02 -10.68
CA GLU A 308 -9.34 -26.95 -11.67
C GLU A 308 -10.59 -26.23 -12.21
N ASP A 309 -11.74 -26.90 -12.24
CA ASP A 309 -13.00 -26.36 -12.76
C ASP A 309 -14.04 -26.11 -11.66
N ASP A 310 -13.64 -26.18 -10.39
CA ASP A 310 -14.57 -25.97 -9.29
C ASP A 310 -15.09 -24.53 -9.26
N THR A 311 -16.40 -24.42 -9.02
CA THR A 311 -17.12 -23.20 -8.72
C THR A 311 -17.71 -23.31 -7.32
N CYS A 312 -18.15 -22.22 -6.69
CA CYS A 312 -18.89 -22.37 -5.42
C CYS A 312 -20.11 -23.27 -5.57
N MET A 313 -20.75 -23.30 -6.75
CA MET A 313 -21.90 -24.18 -6.98
C MET A 313 -21.51 -25.66 -6.99
N SER A 314 -20.39 -26.02 -7.62
CA SER A 314 -19.93 -27.42 -7.61
C SER A 314 -19.42 -27.83 -6.24
N VAL A 315 -18.68 -26.96 -5.56
CA VAL A 315 -18.21 -27.19 -4.19
C VAL A 315 -19.38 -27.38 -3.24
N ALA A 316 -20.40 -26.51 -3.30
CA ALA A 316 -21.63 -26.62 -2.51
C ALA A 316 -22.30 -27.98 -2.72
N TYR A 317 -22.45 -28.39 -3.98
CA TYR A 317 -23.00 -29.69 -4.33
C TYR A 317 -22.20 -30.87 -3.75
N PHE A 318 -20.87 -30.84 -3.83
CA PHE A 318 -20.01 -31.93 -3.36
C PHE A 318 -19.85 -31.98 -1.83
N THR A 319 -20.00 -30.84 -1.16
CA THR A 319 -19.80 -30.70 0.29
C THR A 319 -21.11 -30.76 1.07
N GLY A 320 -22.25 -30.57 0.39
CA GLY A 320 -23.57 -30.47 1.00
C GLY A 320 -23.87 -29.09 1.59
N LEU A 321 -23.01 -28.10 1.37
CA LEU A 321 -23.21 -26.71 1.76
C LEU A 321 -24.17 -25.99 0.79
N GLN A 322 -24.76 -24.87 1.22
CA GLN A 322 -25.31 -23.91 0.28
C GLN A 322 -24.17 -23.08 -0.35
N PRO A 323 -24.31 -22.58 -1.58
CA PRO A 323 -23.32 -21.68 -2.20
C PRO A 323 -22.98 -20.47 -1.32
N ASP A 324 -23.97 -19.94 -0.61
CA ASP A 324 -23.81 -18.78 0.28
C ASP A 324 -23.03 -19.10 1.57
N ASP A 325 -22.96 -20.39 1.98
CA ASP A 325 -22.23 -20.83 3.18
C ASP A 325 -20.72 -20.92 2.94
N ILE A 326 -20.26 -21.03 1.70
CA ILE A 326 -18.84 -21.18 1.38
C ILE A 326 -18.06 -19.90 1.71
N ARG A 327 -18.68 -18.74 1.51
CA ARG A 327 -18.08 -17.42 1.72
C ARG A 327 -17.78 -17.10 3.19
N PRO A 328 -18.72 -17.23 4.16
CA PRO A 328 -18.41 -16.95 5.56
C PRO A 328 -17.30 -17.88 6.12
N LEU A 329 -17.15 -19.07 5.54
CA LEU A 329 -16.06 -19.99 5.88
C LEU A 329 -14.72 -19.64 5.23
N ASN A 330 -14.75 -18.87 4.14
CA ASN A 330 -13.60 -18.46 3.35
C ASN A 330 -13.77 -16.99 2.91
N PRO A 331 -13.60 -16.01 3.81
CA PRO A 331 -14.04 -14.64 3.58
C PRO A 331 -13.40 -13.95 2.36
N TRP A 332 -12.25 -14.43 1.88
CA TRP A 332 -11.60 -13.95 0.67
C TRP A 332 -12.37 -14.29 -0.63
N VAL A 333 -13.38 -15.16 -0.59
CA VAL A 333 -14.24 -15.47 -1.73
C VAL A 333 -15.21 -14.31 -1.97
N HIS A 334 -15.25 -13.80 -3.21
CA HIS A 334 -16.14 -12.71 -3.59
C HIS A 334 -17.62 -13.15 -3.53
N GLU A 335 -18.52 -12.18 -3.40
CA GLU A 335 -19.98 -12.40 -3.38
C GLU A 335 -20.49 -13.23 -4.56
N LEU A 336 -20.01 -12.99 -5.78
CA LEU A 336 -20.39 -13.76 -6.96
C LEU A 336 -19.55 -15.03 -7.17
N CYS A 337 -18.65 -15.35 -6.23
CA CYS A 337 -17.68 -16.45 -6.32
C CYS A 337 -16.81 -16.46 -7.59
N GLY A 338 -16.65 -15.30 -8.26
CA GLY A 338 -15.90 -15.20 -9.50
C GLY A 338 -14.39 -15.35 -9.34
N ASN A 339 -13.87 -15.24 -8.12
CA ASN A 339 -12.43 -15.23 -7.84
C ASN A 339 -11.89 -16.59 -7.33
N LEU A 340 -12.74 -17.60 -7.15
CA LEU A 340 -12.39 -18.87 -6.49
C LEU A 340 -11.15 -19.53 -7.11
N GLN A 341 -11.10 -19.64 -8.43
CA GLN A 341 -9.95 -20.24 -9.15
C GLN A 341 -8.77 -19.29 -9.25
N SER A 342 -9.00 -18.01 -9.58
CA SER A 342 -7.92 -17.03 -9.73
C SER A 342 -7.13 -16.82 -8.44
N ALA A 343 -7.76 -16.97 -7.28
CA ALA A 343 -7.11 -16.84 -5.98
C ALA A 343 -6.21 -18.02 -5.62
N THR A 344 -6.40 -19.20 -6.22
CA THR A 344 -5.66 -20.43 -5.85
C THR A 344 -4.17 -20.35 -6.11
N ILE A 345 -3.76 -19.52 -7.08
CA ILE A 345 -2.35 -19.28 -7.42
C ILE A 345 -1.64 -18.62 -6.23
N THR A 346 -2.33 -17.72 -5.53
CA THR A 346 -1.79 -16.97 -4.40
C THR A 346 -2.05 -17.68 -3.07
N LEU A 347 -3.31 -18.07 -2.83
CA LEU A 347 -3.80 -18.52 -1.53
C LEU A 347 -3.81 -20.04 -1.36
N GLY A 348 -3.49 -20.81 -2.42
CA GLY A 348 -3.62 -22.27 -2.44
C GLY A 348 -5.06 -22.74 -2.69
N ARG A 349 -5.24 -24.07 -2.71
CA ARG A 349 -6.47 -24.75 -3.15
C ARG A 349 -7.30 -25.36 -2.02
N VAL A 350 -6.80 -25.37 -0.77
CA VAL A 350 -7.50 -26.01 0.35
C VAL A 350 -8.32 -24.96 1.09
N ILE A 351 -9.64 -25.15 1.09
CA ILE A 351 -10.62 -24.24 1.69
C ILE A 351 -11.28 -24.90 2.90
N CYS A 352 -11.84 -24.09 3.81
CA CYS A 352 -12.66 -24.59 4.90
C CYS A 352 -14.10 -24.83 4.44
N ILE A 353 -14.69 -25.96 4.84
CA ILE A 353 -16.11 -26.31 4.61
C ILE A 353 -16.87 -26.49 5.92
N THR A 354 -16.21 -26.21 7.04
CA THR A 354 -16.81 -25.95 8.34
C THR A 354 -16.12 -24.72 8.93
N PRO A 355 -16.69 -24.08 9.96
CA PRO A 355 -16.02 -23.02 10.69
C PRO A 355 -14.62 -23.46 11.15
N PRO A 356 -13.56 -22.64 10.92
CA PRO A 356 -12.28 -22.80 11.58
C PRO A 356 -12.47 -22.77 13.11
N GLY A 357 -12.06 -23.83 13.79
CA GLY A 357 -12.35 -24.12 15.20
C GLY A 357 -13.13 -25.43 15.41
N GLY A 358 -13.78 -25.99 14.38
CA GLY A 358 -14.48 -27.28 14.41
C GLY A 358 -15.99 -27.22 14.16
N GLU A 359 -16.65 -28.40 14.22
CA GLU A 359 -18.12 -28.51 14.32
C GLU A 359 -18.53 -28.35 15.79
N TYR A 360 -19.55 -27.53 16.07
CA TYR A 360 -19.89 -27.11 17.42
C TYR A 360 -21.03 -27.95 18.00
N ASP A 361 -20.84 -29.22 18.38
CA ASP A 361 -21.90 -29.88 19.17
C ASP A 361 -21.75 -29.51 20.67
N HIS A 362 -22.61 -28.64 21.17
CA HIS A 362 -22.67 -28.33 22.60
C HIS A 362 -24.11 -28.15 23.12
N ASP A 363 -24.91 -29.22 23.06
CA ASP A 363 -25.90 -29.45 24.12
C ASP A 363 -25.16 -29.92 25.39
N VAL A 364 -24.62 -29.00 26.21
CA VAL A 364 -24.00 -29.40 27.49
C VAL A 364 -24.66 -28.74 28.69
N ASN A 365 -25.54 -29.55 29.30
CA ASN A 365 -26.14 -29.32 30.61
C ASN A 365 -25.34 -29.99 31.74
N THR A 366 -24.02 -30.20 31.59
CA THR A 366 -23.20 -30.90 32.60
C THR A 366 -21.80 -30.33 32.79
N THR A 367 -21.40 -30.21 34.05
CA THR A 367 -20.24 -29.47 34.56
C THR A 367 -18.98 -30.33 34.75
N ASN A 368 -18.44 -31.05 33.76
CA ASN A 368 -17.03 -31.54 33.82
C ASN A 368 -16.51 -32.13 32.50
N SER A 369 -15.21 -31.85 32.22
CA SER A 369 -14.30 -32.27 31.12
C SER A 369 -14.64 -31.76 29.71
N ASP A 370 -13.77 -31.13 28.91
CA ASP A 370 -12.32 -30.84 28.92
C ASP A 370 -12.09 -29.64 27.93
N PRO A 371 -10.97 -28.87 27.98
CA PRO A 371 -10.81 -27.58 27.33
C PRO A 371 -10.23 -27.69 25.91
N ALA A 372 -10.97 -27.25 24.89
CA ALA A 372 -10.41 -26.82 23.60
C ALA A 372 -11.42 -26.04 22.73
N TYR A 373 -11.27 -24.72 22.73
CA TYR A 373 -11.36 -23.79 21.59
C TYR A 373 -12.62 -23.72 20.70
N SER A 374 -13.63 -22.94 21.12
CA SER A 374 -14.51 -22.20 20.19
C SER A 374 -15.01 -20.91 20.85
N GLU A 375 -14.94 -19.78 20.13
CA GLU A 375 -15.52 -18.49 20.58
C GLU A 375 -17.04 -18.40 20.32
N TYR A 376 -17.63 -19.35 19.57
CA TYR A 376 -19.02 -19.29 19.07
C TYR A 376 -19.90 -20.43 19.55
N ALA A 377 -21.22 -20.23 19.49
CA ALA A 377 -22.26 -21.23 19.78
C ALA A 377 -23.18 -21.58 18.60
N GLU A 378 -23.72 -22.81 18.55
CA GLU A 378 -24.72 -23.25 17.56
C GLU A 378 -26.11 -22.74 17.90
N LYS A 379 -26.44 -22.63 19.18
CA LYS A 379 -27.77 -22.22 19.63
C LYS A 379 -27.67 -21.25 20.78
N ALA A 380 -28.58 -20.29 20.77
CA ALA A 380 -28.79 -19.40 21.89
C ALA A 380 -29.34 -20.20 23.08
N VAL A 381 -28.79 -19.95 24.27
CA VAL A 381 -29.33 -20.44 25.53
C VAL A 381 -29.87 -19.25 26.33
N PRO A 382 -30.95 -19.43 27.11
CA PRO A 382 -31.47 -18.35 27.93
C PRO A 382 -30.43 -17.91 28.97
N PRO A 383 -30.36 -16.61 29.31
CA PRO A 383 -29.48 -16.14 30.36
C PRO A 383 -29.84 -16.76 31.72
N PRO A 384 -28.89 -16.83 32.68
CA PRO A 384 -29.15 -17.35 34.01
C PRO A 384 -30.37 -16.70 34.66
N SER A 385 -31.20 -17.47 35.36
CA SER A 385 -32.40 -16.94 36.00
C SER A 385 -32.04 -15.82 36.99
N GLY A 386 -32.62 -14.62 36.78
CA GLY A 386 -32.33 -13.42 37.58
C GLY A 386 -31.10 -12.61 37.13
N ALA A 387 -30.46 -12.98 36.01
CA ALA A 387 -29.38 -12.21 35.41
C ALA A 387 -29.83 -10.81 34.98
N SER A 388 -28.96 -9.81 35.19
CA SER A 388 -29.17 -8.44 34.72
C SER A 388 -28.28 -8.19 33.51
N LEU A 389 -28.84 -8.34 32.31
CA LEU A 389 -28.08 -8.16 31.07
C LEU A 389 -27.47 -6.76 30.98
N ALA A 390 -26.26 -6.69 30.41
CA ALA A 390 -25.66 -5.43 30.00
C ALA A 390 -26.43 -4.83 28.81
N THR A 391 -26.35 -3.50 28.67
CA THR A 391 -27.08 -2.78 27.64
C THR A 391 -26.70 -3.28 26.26
N ASN A 392 -27.70 -3.57 25.41
CA ASN A 392 -27.53 -4.04 24.03
C ASN A 392 -26.76 -5.35 23.84
N THR A 393 -26.46 -6.10 24.91
CA THR A 393 -25.88 -7.45 24.75
C THR A 393 -26.82 -8.34 23.95
N THR A 394 -26.26 -9.06 22.97
CA THR A 394 -27.02 -9.99 22.12
C THR A 394 -27.70 -11.09 22.95
N GLN A 395 -28.90 -11.48 22.55
CA GLN A 395 -29.59 -12.65 23.11
C GLN A 395 -29.22 -13.94 22.38
N ASP A 396 -28.61 -13.83 21.20
CA ASP A 396 -28.11 -14.95 20.42
C ASP A 396 -26.77 -15.39 21.00
N CYS A 397 -26.85 -15.96 22.20
CA CYS A 397 -25.70 -16.26 23.03
C CYS A 397 -25.77 -17.67 23.60
N GLY A 398 -24.75 -18.49 23.35
CA GLY A 398 -24.65 -19.84 23.92
C GLY A 398 -24.01 -19.88 25.31
N ARG A 399 -23.36 -18.80 25.75
CA ARG A 399 -22.80 -18.73 27.11
C ARG A 399 -22.76 -17.32 27.68
N TRP A 400 -23.24 -17.22 28.91
CA TRP A 400 -23.36 -15.96 29.64
C TRP A 400 -22.35 -15.87 30.77
N TYR A 401 -21.80 -14.68 31.01
CA TYR A 401 -20.93 -14.39 32.13
C TYR A 401 -21.40 -13.16 32.90
N THR A 402 -21.46 -13.25 34.23
CA THR A 402 -21.78 -12.10 35.09
C THR A 402 -20.50 -11.55 35.70
N VAL A 403 -20.15 -10.32 35.32
CA VAL A 403 -18.92 -9.65 35.72
C VAL A 403 -18.89 -9.48 37.24
N GLN A 404 -17.76 -9.81 37.84
CA GLN A 404 -17.47 -9.66 39.26
C GLN A 404 -16.67 -8.38 39.52
N LYS A 405 -16.70 -7.90 40.77
CA LYS A 405 -15.91 -6.74 41.18
C LYS A 405 -14.41 -7.08 41.08
N GLY A 406 -13.68 -6.34 40.25
CA GLY A 406 -12.25 -6.56 40.01
C GLY A 406 -11.96 -7.54 38.87
N ASP A 407 -12.95 -7.86 38.04
CA ASP A 407 -12.72 -8.38 36.69
C ASP A 407 -12.06 -7.31 35.82
N ASP A 408 -11.18 -7.79 34.95
CA ASP A 408 -10.55 -7.02 33.88
C ASP A 408 -10.83 -7.73 32.56
N CYS A 409 -10.87 -6.96 31.46
CA CYS A 409 -11.28 -7.48 30.17
C CYS A 409 -10.37 -8.62 29.70
N ALA A 410 -9.05 -8.47 29.84
CA ALA A 410 -8.10 -9.51 29.45
C ALA A 410 -8.40 -10.85 30.15
N ARG A 411 -8.69 -10.84 31.45
CA ARG A 411 -9.08 -12.05 32.19
C ARG A 411 -10.36 -12.68 31.65
N VAL A 412 -11.38 -11.88 31.37
CA VAL A 412 -12.66 -12.39 30.84
C VAL A 412 -12.46 -13.00 29.45
N LEU A 413 -11.79 -12.28 28.55
CA LEU A 413 -11.51 -12.75 27.19
C LEU A 413 -10.70 -14.05 27.19
N VAL A 414 -9.64 -14.13 28.01
CA VAL A 414 -8.80 -15.33 28.15
C VAL A 414 -9.58 -16.48 28.77
N GLN A 415 -10.37 -16.23 29.80
CA GLN A 415 -11.13 -17.26 30.51
C GLN A 415 -12.19 -17.92 29.61
N TYR A 416 -12.77 -17.15 28.70
CA TYR A 416 -13.84 -17.63 27.81
C TYR A 416 -13.38 -17.87 26.38
N HIS A 417 -12.09 -17.68 26.10
CA HIS A 417 -11.50 -17.87 24.77
C HIS A 417 -12.30 -17.12 23.70
N ILE A 418 -12.55 -15.84 23.92
CA ILE A 418 -13.27 -14.96 23.02
C ILE A 418 -12.38 -13.77 22.65
N SER A 419 -12.28 -13.46 21.36
CA SER A 419 -11.52 -12.31 20.87
C SER A 419 -12.18 -11.00 21.27
N LEU A 420 -11.38 -9.96 21.48
CA LEU A 420 -11.91 -8.63 21.82
C LEU A 420 -12.91 -8.14 20.75
N PRO A 421 -12.65 -8.23 19.43
CA PRO A 421 -13.61 -7.84 18.40
C PRO A 421 -14.94 -8.60 18.48
N LEU A 422 -14.92 -9.92 18.73
CA LEU A 422 -16.15 -10.69 18.88
C LEU A 422 -16.89 -10.35 20.18
N PHE A 423 -16.16 -10.13 21.26
CA PHE A 423 -16.74 -9.77 22.55
C PHE A 423 -17.45 -8.43 22.50
N ILE A 424 -16.87 -7.40 21.88
CA ILE A 424 -17.53 -6.09 21.72
C ILE A 424 -18.70 -6.16 20.73
N GLN A 425 -18.64 -7.04 19.72
CA GLN A 425 -19.75 -7.26 18.80
C GLN A 425 -20.95 -7.90 19.50
N ALA A 426 -20.72 -8.92 20.32
CA ALA A 426 -21.76 -9.55 21.14
C ALA A 426 -22.24 -8.63 22.29
N ASN A 427 -21.43 -7.63 22.67
CA ASN A 427 -21.72 -6.72 23.77
C ASN A 427 -21.41 -5.26 23.43
N PRO A 428 -22.24 -4.58 22.61
CA PRO A 428 -21.99 -3.24 22.08
C PRO A 428 -21.84 -2.12 23.12
N ALA A 429 -22.17 -2.37 24.40
CA ALA A 429 -21.88 -1.44 25.48
C ALA A 429 -20.39 -1.43 25.91
N VAL A 430 -19.58 -2.34 25.37
CA VAL A 430 -18.14 -2.46 25.61
C VAL A 430 -17.40 -1.96 24.37
N SER A 431 -16.47 -1.03 24.54
CA SER A 431 -15.67 -0.51 23.43
C SER A 431 -14.25 -1.07 23.45
N GLU A 432 -13.62 -1.18 22.28
CA GLU A 432 -12.26 -1.72 22.11
C GLU A 432 -11.23 -0.99 22.99
N GLY A 433 -11.26 0.35 23.00
CA GLY A 433 -10.32 1.19 23.77
C GLY A 433 -10.62 1.31 25.27
N SER A 434 -11.77 0.83 25.74
CA SER A 434 -12.23 1.00 27.13
C SER A 434 -12.79 -0.29 27.74
N CYS A 435 -12.48 -1.45 27.16
CA CYS A 435 -13.13 -2.71 27.49
C CYS A 435 -13.18 -2.99 29.01
N THR A 436 -12.04 -2.89 29.71
CA THR A 436 -11.97 -3.13 31.16
C THR A 436 -12.84 -2.17 31.97
N THR A 437 -12.92 -0.90 31.60
CA THR A 437 -13.73 0.10 32.30
C THR A 437 -15.22 0.01 31.98
N ASP A 438 -15.56 -0.56 30.83
CA ASP A 438 -16.95 -0.73 30.37
C ASP A 438 -17.62 -1.98 30.97
N LEU A 439 -16.84 -2.89 31.56
CA LEU A 439 -17.35 -4.04 32.31
C LEU A 439 -17.95 -3.59 33.65
N VAL A 440 -19.28 -3.63 33.75
CA VAL A 440 -20.02 -3.24 34.96
C VAL A 440 -20.20 -4.45 35.87
N PRO A 441 -19.64 -4.45 37.10
CA PRO A 441 -19.85 -5.53 38.06
C PRO A 441 -21.34 -5.78 38.33
N GLY A 442 -21.75 -7.04 38.28
CA GLY A 442 -23.14 -7.48 38.43
C GLY A 442 -23.96 -7.49 37.14
N ARG A 443 -23.41 -7.01 36.01
CA ARG A 443 -24.04 -7.15 34.69
C ARG A 443 -23.59 -8.43 34.00
N THR A 444 -24.51 -8.99 33.21
CA THR A 444 -24.31 -10.23 32.46
C THR A 444 -24.06 -9.92 30.99
N TYR A 445 -22.96 -10.45 30.46
CA TYR A 445 -22.48 -10.27 29.11
C TYR A 445 -22.48 -11.62 28.37
N CYS A 446 -22.59 -11.57 27.06
CA CYS A 446 -22.41 -12.73 26.22
C CYS A 446 -20.91 -13.00 26.04
N VAL A 447 -20.43 -14.19 26.41
CA VAL A 447 -19.01 -14.56 26.28
C VAL A 447 -18.79 -15.66 25.25
N VAL A 448 -19.86 -16.24 24.71
CA VAL A 448 -19.84 -17.17 23.58
C VAL A 448 -21.10 -16.91 22.73
N PRO A 449 -21.09 -15.91 21.83
CA PRO A 449 -22.21 -15.60 20.94
C PRO A 449 -22.49 -16.72 19.95
N THR A 450 -23.70 -16.82 19.38
CA THR A 450 -23.94 -17.76 18.29
C THR A 450 -23.31 -17.28 16.98
N ILE A 451 -23.17 -18.18 16.00
CA ILE A 451 -22.74 -17.80 14.65
C ILE A 451 -23.69 -16.79 13.99
N GLU A 452 -24.95 -16.70 14.45
CA GLU A 452 -25.94 -15.73 13.95
C GLU A 452 -25.52 -14.28 14.24
N VAL A 453 -24.79 -14.06 15.35
CA VAL A 453 -24.20 -12.76 15.71
C VAL A 453 -23.14 -12.34 14.69
N LEU A 454 -22.43 -13.32 14.09
CA LEU A 454 -21.55 -13.05 12.95
C LEU A 454 -22.33 -12.83 11.67
N THR A 455 -23.34 -13.63 11.35
CA THR A 455 -24.09 -13.48 10.08
C THR A 455 -24.93 -12.21 10.02
N GLU A 456 -25.31 -11.62 11.15
CA GLU A 456 -25.92 -10.29 11.19
C GLU A 456 -24.97 -9.17 10.77
N GLN A 457 -23.64 -9.41 10.75
CA GLN A 457 -22.63 -8.38 10.45
C GLN A 457 -21.37 -8.82 9.69
N LEU A 458 -21.26 -10.06 9.21
CA LEU A 458 -20.30 -10.47 8.20
C LEU A 458 -20.71 -9.77 6.92
N LYS A 459 -20.32 -8.49 6.81
CA LYS A 459 -20.37 -7.77 5.56
C LYS A 459 -19.62 -8.67 4.57
N PRO A 460 -20.25 -9.05 3.44
CA PRO A 460 -19.53 -9.60 2.30
C PRO A 460 -18.18 -8.89 2.16
N VAL A 461 -17.08 -9.57 1.81
CA VAL A 461 -15.96 -8.83 1.22
C VAL A 461 -16.57 -8.12 0.02
N PRO A 462 -16.70 -6.78 0.09
CA PRO A 462 -17.55 -6.08 -0.85
C PRO A 462 -16.96 -6.22 -2.25
N PRO A 463 -17.80 -6.28 -3.29
CA PRO A 463 -17.29 -6.18 -4.64
C PRO A 463 -16.47 -4.89 -4.76
N TYR A 464 -15.24 -5.00 -5.26
CA TYR A 464 -14.43 -3.82 -5.45
C TYR A 464 -14.75 -3.14 -6.79
N THR A 465 -14.72 -1.82 -6.77
CA THR A 465 -14.74 -0.97 -7.94
C THR A 465 -13.36 -0.35 -8.14
N ARG A 466 -12.93 -0.25 -9.40
CA ARG A 466 -11.73 0.49 -9.78
C ARG A 466 -12.07 1.98 -9.92
N PHE A 467 -11.49 2.82 -9.07
CA PHE A 467 -11.73 4.26 -9.06
C PHE A 467 -10.72 5.05 -9.90
N GLY A 468 -9.64 4.40 -10.34
CA GLY A 468 -8.75 4.91 -11.38
C GLY A 468 -7.31 5.07 -10.93
N CYS A 469 -6.51 5.57 -11.86
CA CYS A 469 -5.07 5.71 -11.73
C CYS A 469 -4.70 7.09 -11.15
N PHE A 470 -3.96 7.13 -10.05
CA PHE A 470 -3.58 8.36 -9.36
C PHE A 470 -2.06 8.55 -9.33
N ALA A 471 -1.58 9.77 -9.51
CA ALA A 471 -0.16 10.12 -9.42
C ALA A 471 0.30 10.07 -7.97
N ARG A 472 1.41 9.37 -7.72
CA ARG A 472 2.11 9.38 -6.44
C ARG A 472 3.38 10.25 -6.49
N GLU A 473 4.09 10.25 -7.62
CA GLU A 473 5.42 10.88 -7.73
C GLU A 473 5.61 11.60 -9.07
N ALA A 474 4.98 12.76 -9.23
CA ALA A 474 5.24 13.65 -10.38
C ALA A 474 5.56 15.10 -9.99
N ASP A 475 5.71 15.39 -8.70
CA ASP A 475 6.11 16.73 -8.23
C ASP A 475 6.68 16.58 -6.81
N ALA A 476 7.67 17.39 -6.46
CA ALA A 476 8.44 17.41 -5.19
C ALA A 476 7.61 17.72 -3.91
N THR A 477 6.35 17.31 -3.85
CA THR A 477 5.37 17.61 -2.79
C THR A 477 4.90 16.38 -2.01
N ASN A 478 5.41 15.18 -2.30
CA ASN A 478 5.11 13.96 -1.54
C ASN A 478 3.60 13.76 -1.28
N ARG A 479 2.79 13.85 -2.35
CA ARG A 479 1.32 13.81 -2.23
C ARG A 479 0.89 12.42 -1.80
N SER A 480 0.48 12.29 -0.55
CA SER A 480 -0.04 11.04 0.01
C SER A 480 -1.40 10.78 -0.61
N VAL A 481 -1.50 9.93 -1.64
CA VAL A 481 -2.80 9.50 -2.20
C VAL A 481 -3.53 8.61 -1.19
N LEU A 482 -2.78 7.67 -0.62
CA LEU A 482 -3.11 6.80 0.50
C LEU A 482 -1.92 6.83 1.46
N THR A 483 -2.16 6.87 2.78
CA THR A 483 -1.11 7.13 3.77
C THR A 483 -0.44 5.89 4.33
N LEU A 484 -1.14 4.76 4.44
CA LEU A 484 -0.55 3.54 4.99
C LEU A 484 0.12 2.75 3.86
N ALA A 485 1.43 2.91 3.73
CA ALA A 485 2.28 2.05 2.93
C ALA A 485 2.70 0.82 3.76
N ASP A 486 3.09 -0.25 3.07
CA ASP A 486 3.81 -1.42 3.62
C ASP A 486 3.01 -2.65 4.06
N ALA A 487 2.08 -3.09 3.22
CA ALA A 487 1.81 -4.54 3.15
C ALA A 487 2.87 -5.24 2.26
N GLN A 488 4.15 -5.24 2.67
CA GLN A 488 5.21 -5.99 1.97
C GLN A 488 5.04 -7.52 2.07
N HIS A 489 4.15 -7.96 2.97
CA HIS A 489 3.75 -9.34 3.20
C HIS A 489 3.01 -9.96 2.00
N VAL A 490 2.22 -9.18 1.25
CA VAL A 490 1.23 -9.76 0.32
C VAL A 490 1.89 -10.18 -0.99
N LYS A 491 2.57 -11.33 -0.98
CA LYS A 491 3.24 -11.91 -2.16
C LYS A 491 2.77 -13.36 -2.37
N PRO A 492 2.26 -13.72 -3.56
CA PRO A 492 2.25 -12.88 -4.75
C PRO A 492 1.05 -11.91 -4.77
N MET A 493 1.33 -10.63 -5.06
CA MET A 493 0.36 -9.54 -4.95
C MET A 493 -0.80 -9.69 -5.94
N SER A 494 -2.03 -9.50 -5.48
CA SER A 494 -3.23 -9.43 -6.32
C SER A 494 -4.21 -8.39 -5.78
N ILE A 495 -5.20 -7.97 -6.59
CA ILE A 495 -6.23 -7.03 -6.15
C ILE A 495 -6.96 -7.57 -4.92
N VAL A 496 -7.32 -8.85 -4.94
CA VAL A 496 -8.04 -9.54 -3.84
C VAL A 496 -7.18 -9.61 -2.58
N ALA A 497 -5.88 -9.86 -2.74
CA ALA A 497 -5.00 -10.00 -1.60
C ALA A 497 -4.77 -8.65 -0.89
N CYS A 498 -4.58 -7.57 -1.64
CA CYS A 498 -4.51 -6.22 -1.07
C CYS A 498 -5.84 -5.78 -0.42
N GLN A 499 -6.96 -6.04 -1.09
CA GLN A 499 -8.30 -5.81 -0.54
C GLN A 499 -8.49 -6.52 0.80
N SER A 500 -8.19 -7.81 0.86
CA SER A 500 -8.38 -8.64 2.06
C SER A 500 -7.55 -8.11 3.22
N TYR A 501 -6.29 -7.76 2.96
CA TYR A 501 -5.41 -7.17 3.96
C TYR A 501 -5.95 -5.84 4.48
N CYS A 502 -6.29 -4.89 3.59
CA CYS A 502 -6.76 -3.58 4.01
C CYS A 502 -8.08 -3.64 4.78
N LEU A 503 -9.03 -4.47 4.34
CA LEU A 503 -10.31 -4.66 5.03
C LEU A 503 -10.13 -5.30 6.41
N GLN A 504 -9.21 -6.26 6.57
CA GLN A 504 -8.88 -6.85 7.88
C GLN A 504 -8.35 -5.79 8.86
N GLN A 505 -7.64 -4.78 8.36
CA GLN A 505 -7.13 -3.66 9.14
C GLN A 505 -8.16 -2.52 9.29
N GLY A 506 -9.40 -2.69 8.82
CA GLY A 506 -10.47 -1.70 8.92
C GLY A 506 -10.42 -0.57 7.88
N TRP A 507 -9.58 -0.70 6.85
CA TRP A 507 -9.42 0.29 5.79
C TRP A 507 -10.29 -0.06 4.57
N THR A 508 -11.06 0.91 4.10
CA THR A 508 -12.07 0.71 3.04
C THR A 508 -11.59 1.13 1.65
N VAL A 509 -10.51 1.92 1.58
CA VAL A 509 -9.87 2.33 0.33
C VAL A 509 -8.49 1.69 0.29
N TRP A 510 -8.16 1.07 -0.84
CA TRP A 510 -6.84 0.49 -1.03
C TRP A 510 -6.34 0.78 -2.42
N GLY A 511 -5.03 0.69 -2.59
CA GLY A 511 -4.40 0.94 -3.87
C GLY A 511 -3.20 0.05 -4.07
N ILE A 512 -2.89 -0.23 -5.32
CA ILE A 512 -1.73 -1.04 -5.68
C ILE A 512 -0.84 -0.23 -6.59
N GLN A 513 0.46 -0.24 -6.28
CA GLN A 513 1.51 0.39 -7.07
C GLN A 513 2.53 -0.66 -7.48
N ASN A 514 3.13 -0.45 -8.66
CA ASN A 514 4.27 -1.22 -9.15
C ASN A 514 4.05 -2.75 -9.19
N GLY A 515 2.81 -3.22 -9.17
CA GLY A 515 2.49 -4.65 -9.22
C GLY A 515 2.65 -5.41 -7.91
N ASP A 516 3.32 -4.83 -6.90
CA ASP A 516 3.78 -5.54 -5.70
C ASP A 516 3.57 -4.78 -4.38
N SER A 517 3.11 -3.52 -4.44
CA SER A 517 3.01 -2.65 -3.28
C SER A 517 1.54 -2.31 -3.01
N CYS A 518 1.03 -2.72 -1.85
CA CYS A 518 -0.34 -2.46 -1.41
C CYS A 518 -0.38 -1.34 -0.39
N PHE A 519 -1.35 -0.43 -0.55
CA PHE A 519 -1.57 0.74 0.29
C PHE A 519 -3.01 0.72 0.78
N CYS A 520 -3.20 1.12 2.03
CA CYS A 520 -4.52 1.16 2.66
C CYS A 520 -4.81 2.56 3.20
N ASP A 521 -6.08 2.96 3.18
CA ASP A 521 -6.58 4.16 3.82
C ASP A 521 -8.10 4.07 4.04
N ASN A 522 -8.69 4.99 4.78
CA ASN A 522 -10.15 5.07 4.91
C ASN A 522 -10.79 5.95 3.84
N GLN A 523 -9.98 6.76 3.15
CA GLN A 523 -10.43 7.71 2.14
C GLN A 523 -9.28 8.07 1.20
N LEU A 524 -9.63 8.47 -0.02
CA LEU A 524 -8.69 9.12 -0.94
C LEU A 524 -8.34 10.51 -0.39
N ARG A 525 -7.05 10.79 -0.20
CA ARG A 525 -6.59 12.04 0.44
C ARG A 525 -6.77 13.27 -0.45
N MET A 526 -6.75 14.44 0.18
CA MET A 526 -6.70 15.72 -0.55
C MET A 526 -5.47 15.76 -1.48
N ASP A 527 -5.59 16.56 -2.54
CA ASP A 527 -4.58 16.73 -3.59
C ASP A 527 -4.33 15.50 -4.48
N SER A 528 -4.94 14.35 -4.18
CA SER A 528 -4.93 13.17 -5.04
C SER A 528 -5.25 13.55 -6.49
N GLN A 529 -4.35 13.18 -7.40
CA GLN A 529 -4.41 13.59 -8.79
C GLN A 529 -4.67 12.38 -9.67
N ILE A 530 -5.86 12.33 -10.25
CA ILE A 530 -6.15 11.33 -11.28
C ILE A 530 -5.30 11.62 -12.53
N ILE A 531 -4.65 10.58 -13.04
CA ILE A 531 -3.82 10.59 -14.24
C ILE A 531 -4.41 9.64 -15.29
N ASP A 532 -3.78 9.60 -16.45
CA ASP A 532 -4.22 8.69 -17.51
C ASP A 532 -4.04 7.23 -17.07
N ASN A 533 -5.03 6.38 -17.36
CA ASN A 533 -5.00 4.98 -16.97
C ASN A 533 -3.81 4.23 -17.58
N SER A 534 -3.23 4.69 -18.69
CA SER A 534 -2.00 4.12 -19.26
C SER A 534 -0.78 4.23 -18.34
N LYS A 535 -0.83 5.05 -17.29
CA LYS A 535 0.21 5.14 -16.27
C LYS A 535 0.10 4.04 -15.22
N CYS A 536 -1.08 3.44 -15.07
CA CYS A 536 -1.27 2.20 -14.33
C CYS A 536 -1.25 1.06 -15.34
N ASN A 537 -0.05 0.57 -15.65
CA ASN A 537 0.20 -0.41 -16.69
C ASN A 537 1.05 -1.59 -16.21
N VAL A 538 1.34 -1.66 -14.91
CA VAL A 538 2.09 -2.75 -14.32
C VAL A 538 1.13 -3.84 -13.86
N HIS A 539 1.41 -5.08 -14.26
CA HIS A 539 0.61 -6.24 -13.86
C HIS A 539 0.91 -6.64 -12.42
N CYS A 540 -0.07 -7.27 -11.77
CA CYS A 540 0.12 -7.81 -10.43
C CYS A 540 1.13 -8.95 -10.46
N ASN A 541 2.05 -9.01 -9.48
CA ASN A 541 3.02 -10.10 -9.42
C ASN A 541 2.34 -11.49 -9.28
N GLY A 542 1.20 -11.56 -8.58
CA GLY A 542 0.37 -12.78 -8.48
C GLY A 542 -0.70 -12.98 -9.54
N SER A 543 -0.79 -12.11 -10.54
CA SER A 543 -1.79 -12.23 -11.60
C SER A 543 -1.39 -11.44 -12.83
N THR A 544 -1.14 -12.14 -13.93
CA THR A 544 -0.73 -11.56 -15.22
C THR A 544 -1.88 -10.88 -15.98
N THR A 545 -3.13 -11.05 -15.54
CA THR A 545 -4.32 -10.48 -16.21
C THR A 545 -4.74 -9.14 -15.62
N ASN A 546 -4.46 -8.91 -14.34
CA ASN A 546 -4.88 -7.71 -13.63
C ASN A 546 -3.78 -6.65 -13.62
N VAL A 547 -4.18 -5.40 -13.75
CA VAL A 547 -3.31 -4.23 -13.63
C VAL A 547 -3.31 -3.77 -12.17
N CYS A 548 -2.12 -3.61 -11.60
CA CYS A 548 -1.83 -3.31 -10.21
C CYS A 548 -0.97 -2.04 -10.10
N GLY A 549 -1.46 -0.94 -10.68
CA GLY A 549 -0.80 0.36 -10.66
C GLY A 549 0.31 0.50 -11.69
N GLY A 550 1.27 1.39 -11.40
CA GLY A 550 2.44 1.66 -12.22
C GLY A 550 3.57 2.24 -11.38
N LYS A 551 4.73 2.51 -12.00
CA LYS A 551 5.95 2.95 -11.28
C LYS A 551 5.69 4.15 -10.37
N TYR A 552 4.98 5.16 -10.86
CA TYR A 552 4.65 6.40 -10.12
C TYR A 552 3.15 6.62 -9.95
N ALA A 553 2.41 5.53 -10.06
CA ALA A 553 0.97 5.56 -10.23
C ALA A 553 0.31 4.48 -9.39
N ILE A 554 -0.66 4.86 -8.58
CA ILE A 554 -1.43 3.93 -7.77
C ILE A 554 -2.80 3.72 -8.43
N GLU A 555 -3.14 2.46 -8.70
CA GLU A 555 -4.50 2.10 -9.10
C GLU A 555 -5.31 1.93 -7.82
N VAL A 556 -6.34 2.77 -7.65
CA VAL A 556 -7.14 2.83 -6.41
C VAL A 556 -8.44 2.05 -6.58
N PHE A 557 -8.77 1.31 -5.53
CA PHE A 557 -9.93 0.45 -5.41
C PHE A 557 -10.65 0.72 -4.10
N SER A 558 -11.96 0.50 -4.10
CA SER A 558 -12.78 0.49 -2.90
C SER A 558 -14.10 -0.21 -3.21
N ASP A 559 -14.88 -0.54 -2.20
CA ASP A 559 -16.30 -0.77 -2.39
C ASP A 559 -16.99 0.51 -2.89
N GLN A 560 -17.99 0.39 -3.76
CA GLN A 560 -18.63 1.55 -4.36
C GLN A 560 -19.27 2.47 -3.33
N ASP A 561 -19.91 1.89 -2.31
CA ASP A 561 -20.69 2.61 -1.31
C ASP A 561 -19.81 3.07 -0.13
N MET A 562 -18.63 2.47 0.05
CA MET A 562 -17.66 2.83 1.08
C MET A 562 -16.55 3.76 0.59
N PHE A 563 -16.47 4.06 -0.71
CA PHE A 563 -15.46 4.97 -1.22
C PHE A 563 -15.68 6.39 -0.72
N ARG A 564 -14.64 6.96 -0.12
CA ARG A 564 -14.63 8.31 0.43
C ARG A 564 -13.46 9.10 -0.11
N VAL A 565 -13.66 10.41 -0.23
CA VAL A 565 -12.62 11.37 -0.59
C VAL A 565 -12.52 12.39 0.52
N GLN A 566 -11.32 12.75 0.91
CA GLN A 566 -11.06 13.81 1.86
C GLN A 566 -11.34 15.17 1.22
N TYR A 567 -12.08 16.03 1.90
CA TYR A 567 -12.44 17.37 1.46
C TYR A 567 -12.40 18.37 2.62
N ALA A 568 -12.47 19.65 2.27
CA ALA A 568 -12.64 20.76 3.21
C ALA A 568 -13.78 21.68 2.74
N SER A 569 -14.59 22.15 3.69
CA SER A 569 -15.60 23.18 3.42
C SER A 569 -14.92 24.55 3.25
N LEU A 570 -15.33 25.27 2.20
CA LEU A 570 -14.96 26.66 1.93
C LEU A 570 -16.05 27.64 2.38
N GLY A 571 -17.12 27.13 2.98
CA GLY A 571 -18.23 27.92 3.52
C GLY A 571 -19.49 27.95 2.64
N CYS A 572 -20.47 28.73 3.09
CA CYS A 572 -21.78 28.89 2.47
C CYS A 572 -21.79 30.09 1.51
N TYR A 573 -22.35 29.92 0.31
CA TYR A 573 -22.36 30.91 -0.77
C TYR A 573 -23.76 31.15 -1.34
N SER A 574 -24.05 32.39 -1.74
CA SER A 574 -25.29 32.71 -2.47
C SER A 574 -25.31 32.02 -3.83
N TRP A 575 -26.37 31.27 -4.12
CA TRP A 575 -26.51 30.54 -5.39
C TRP A 575 -27.01 31.40 -6.56
N SER A 576 -27.30 32.69 -6.33
CA SER A 576 -27.83 33.61 -7.35
C SER A 576 -26.99 33.74 -8.63
N LYS A 577 -25.70 33.34 -8.59
CA LYS A 577 -24.79 33.32 -9.76
C LYS A 577 -24.01 32.02 -9.95
N GLN A 578 -24.40 30.91 -9.28
CA GLN A 578 -23.59 29.70 -9.10
C GLN A 578 -22.22 29.97 -8.47
N ALA A 579 -21.92 29.36 -7.33
CA ALA A 579 -20.67 29.63 -6.59
C ALA A 579 -19.42 29.06 -7.30
N ILE A 580 -19.60 28.00 -8.09
CA ILE A 580 -18.55 27.27 -8.79
C ILE A 580 -18.92 27.09 -10.28
N ARG A 581 -17.90 26.94 -11.14
CA ARG A 581 -18.07 26.79 -12.59
C ARG A 581 -16.94 25.97 -13.22
N GLY A 582 -16.95 25.87 -14.55
CA GLY A 582 -15.80 25.36 -15.33
C GLY A 582 -15.91 23.90 -15.77
N THR A 583 -17.09 23.29 -15.67
CA THR A 583 -17.38 22.00 -16.29
C THR A 583 -18.16 22.17 -17.58
N THR A 584 -17.81 21.42 -18.63
CA THR A 584 -18.53 21.43 -19.91
C THR A 584 -19.82 20.61 -19.78
N GLY A 585 -20.99 21.27 -19.70
CA GLY A 585 -22.30 20.59 -19.80
C GLY A 585 -23.33 20.89 -18.71
N GLY A 586 -23.00 21.68 -17.68
CA GLY A 586 -23.93 21.95 -16.58
C GLY A 586 -24.06 20.75 -15.64
N ASP A 587 -23.10 20.60 -14.73
CA ASP A 587 -23.00 19.41 -13.87
C ASP A 587 -23.71 19.58 -12.53
N THR A 588 -24.96 20.05 -12.54
CA THR A 588 -25.84 19.91 -11.36
C THR A 588 -26.60 18.59 -11.49
N ILE A 589 -26.35 17.69 -10.54
CA ILE A 589 -26.91 16.35 -10.45
C ILE A 589 -27.90 16.36 -9.30
N GLU A 590 -29.13 15.93 -9.58
CA GLU A 590 -30.17 15.78 -8.58
C GLU A 590 -30.26 14.31 -8.14
N SER A 591 -30.14 14.06 -6.84
CA SER A 591 -30.47 12.77 -6.23
C SER A 591 -31.49 12.99 -5.12
N PRO A 592 -32.78 12.77 -5.39
CA PRO A 592 -33.86 13.06 -4.44
C PRO A 592 -33.76 12.28 -3.13
N ASP A 593 -33.20 11.07 -3.16
CA ASP A 593 -33.25 10.12 -2.04
C ASP A 593 -31.87 9.68 -1.52
N GLU A 594 -30.77 9.94 -2.25
CA GLU A 594 -29.45 9.36 -1.95
C GLU A 594 -28.33 10.40 -1.85
N MET A 595 -28.63 11.70 -1.82
CA MET A 595 -27.59 12.72 -1.77
C MET A 595 -26.91 12.76 -0.40
N SER A 596 -25.58 12.74 -0.38
CA SER A 596 -24.74 13.02 0.78
C SER A 596 -23.53 13.85 0.38
N VAL A 597 -22.81 14.40 1.37
CA VAL A 597 -21.59 15.16 1.11
C VAL A 597 -20.54 14.26 0.43
N ASP A 598 -20.37 13.06 0.95
CA ASP A 598 -19.43 12.06 0.45
C ASP A 598 -19.76 11.60 -0.97
N ALA A 599 -21.05 11.36 -1.27
CA ALA A 599 -21.48 10.95 -2.61
C ALA A 599 -21.14 12.03 -3.65
N CYS A 600 -21.42 13.30 -3.32
CA CYS A 600 -21.09 14.42 -4.20
C CYS A 600 -19.57 14.61 -4.33
N ALA A 601 -18.81 14.49 -3.24
CA ALA A 601 -17.36 14.57 -3.25
C ALA A 601 -16.73 13.51 -4.17
N SER A 602 -17.13 12.24 -4.01
CA SER A 602 -16.61 11.12 -4.81
C SER A 602 -16.93 11.29 -6.30
N LEU A 603 -18.19 11.64 -6.62
CA LEU A 603 -18.66 11.86 -7.99
C LEU A 603 -17.93 13.01 -8.68
N CYS A 604 -17.84 14.17 -8.02
CA CYS A 604 -17.19 15.33 -8.60
C CYS A 604 -15.68 15.13 -8.75
N THR A 605 -15.03 14.48 -7.79
CA THR A 605 -13.58 14.25 -7.81
C THR A 605 -13.19 13.21 -8.84
N VAL A 606 -13.82 12.03 -8.82
CA VAL A 606 -13.38 10.89 -9.64
C VAL A 606 -14.02 10.93 -11.03
N THR A 607 -15.34 11.10 -11.11
CA THR A 607 -16.07 11.03 -12.38
C THR A 607 -15.96 12.34 -13.16
N LYS A 608 -16.16 13.48 -12.50
CA LYS A 608 -16.14 14.80 -13.15
C LYS A 608 -14.77 15.48 -13.14
N LYS A 609 -13.77 14.90 -12.47
CA LYS A 609 -12.39 15.41 -12.39
C LYS A 609 -12.35 16.91 -12.02
N SER A 610 -13.11 17.25 -10.98
CA SER A 610 -13.33 18.62 -10.52
C SER A 610 -12.67 18.86 -9.16
N ASP A 611 -12.11 20.05 -8.97
CA ASP A 611 -11.43 20.45 -7.72
C ASP A 611 -12.41 20.96 -6.65
N PHE A 612 -13.64 21.29 -7.06
CA PHE A 612 -14.70 21.83 -6.22
C PHE A 612 -16.00 21.07 -6.44
N PHE A 613 -16.80 21.03 -5.37
CA PHE A 613 -18.19 20.60 -5.44
C PHE A 613 -19.05 21.46 -4.51
N ALA A 614 -20.34 21.55 -4.80
CA ALA A 614 -21.28 22.33 -4.03
C ALA A 614 -22.60 21.59 -3.85
N LEU A 615 -23.15 21.67 -2.65
CA LEU A 615 -24.42 21.05 -2.29
C LEU A 615 -25.45 22.13 -1.99
N TRP A 616 -26.67 21.96 -2.49
CA TRP A 616 -27.78 22.88 -2.23
C TRP A 616 -29.14 22.18 -2.28
N GLU A 617 -30.11 22.78 -1.57
CA GLU A 617 -31.47 22.27 -1.45
C GLU A 617 -31.59 20.79 -1.01
N GLY A 618 -30.58 20.25 -0.32
CA GLY A 618 -30.59 18.89 0.24
C GLY A 618 -30.33 17.76 -0.76
N LYS A 619 -30.53 18.00 -2.05
CA LYS A 619 -30.55 16.95 -3.09
C LYS A 619 -29.75 17.28 -4.35
N LEU A 620 -29.17 18.48 -4.45
CA LEU A 620 -28.47 18.93 -5.64
C LEU A 620 -26.96 19.00 -5.39
N CYS A 621 -26.20 18.27 -6.19
CA CYS A 621 -24.74 18.26 -6.21
C CYS A 621 -24.25 18.97 -7.47
N THR A 622 -23.37 19.95 -7.35
CA THR A 622 -22.77 20.65 -8.49
C THR A 622 -21.27 20.46 -8.49
N CYS A 623 -20.67 20.11 -9.63
CA CYS A 623 -19.22 19.99 -9.76
C CYS A 623 -18.59 21.20 -10.48
N GLY A 624 -17.40 21.62 -10.06
CA GLY A 624 -16.71 22.78 -10.62
C GLY A 624 -15.19 22.68 -10.58
N ARG A 625 -14.53 23.28 -11.57
CA ARG A 625 -13.05 23.36 -11.62
C ARG A 625 -12.52 24.65 -10.99
N GLU A 626 -13.36 25.66 -10.84
CA GLU A 626 -12.97 26.95 -10.28
C GLU A 626 -14.15 27.63 -9.58
N MET A 627 -13.84 28.53 -8.65
CA MET A 627 -14.79 29.45 -8.04
C MET A 627 -15.26 30.48 -9.07
N THR A 628 -16.55 30.80 -9.07
CA THR A 628 -17.10 31.87 -9.92
C THR A 628 -16.57 33.24 -9.45
N PRO A 629 -16.02 34.08 -10.33
CA PRO A 629 -15.58 35.43 -9.96
C PRO A 629 -16.71 36.25 -9.31
N GLY A 630 -16.45 36.75 -8.10
CA GLY A 630 -17.43 37.51 -7.32
C GLY A 630 -18.51 36.66 -6.65
N ALA A 631 -18.29 35.34 -6.48
CA ALA A 631 -19.08 34.50 -5.59
C ALA A 631 -19.12 35.15 -4.19
N LYS A 632 -20.34 35.27 -3.62
CA LYS A 632 -20.55 35.93 -2.33
C LYS A 632 -20.76 34.88 -1.26
N THR A 633 -19.91 34.91 -0.24
CA THR A 633 -20.12 34.14 1.00
C THR A 633 -21.33 34.67 1.76
N THR A 634 -21.96 33.80 2.53
CA THR A 634 -23.04 34.10 3.46
C THR A 634 -22.80 33.38 4.79
N SER A 635 -23.71 33.53 5.76
CA SER A 635 -23.62 32.83 7.04
C SER A 635 -23.73 31.32 6.85
N MET A 636 -22.89 30.55 7.54
CA MET A 636 -23.02 29.09 7.60
C MET A 636 -24.37 28.64 8.14
N GLU A 637 -25.05 29.47 8.94
CA GLU A 637 -26.40 29.19 9.46
C GLU A 637 -27.46 29.09 8.35
N GLU A 638 -27.20 29.66 7.17
CA GLU A 638 -28.12 29.56 6.02
C GLU A 638 -27.96 28.24 5.26
N CYS A 639 -26.79 27.60 5.36
CA CYS A 639 -26.56 26.22 4.90
C CYS A 639 -27.00 25.28 6.02
N ASN A 640 -28.31 25.00 6.07
CA ASN A 640 -28.95 24.26 7.16
C ASN A 640 -29.96 23.20 6.68
N VAL A 641 -29.97 22.92 5.38
CA VAL A 641 -30.86 21.91 4.80
C VAL A 641 -30.16 20.56 4.86
N ALA A 642 -30.82 19.59 5.49
CA ALA A 642 -30.31 18.22 5.59
C ALA A 642 -30.19 17.57 4.21
N CYS A 643 -29.18 16.71 4.07
CA CYS A 643 -29.01 15.84 2.92
C CYS A 643 -30.16 14.82 2.79
N SER A 644 -30.55 14.45 1.58
CA SER A 644 -31.63 13.47 1.35
C SER A 644 -31.23 12.03 1.68
N GLY A 645 -29.97 11.66 1.49
CA GLY A 645 -29.48 10.27 1.61
C GLY A 645 -28.77 9.93 2.91
N GLN A 646 -28.29 10.90 3.69
CA GLN A 646 -27.55 10.64 4.93
C GLN A 646 -28.07 11.47 6.09
N GLN A 647 -28.49 10.79 7.16
CA GLN A 647 -29.06 11.41 8.34
C GLN A 647 -27.96 12.08 9.18
N GLY A 648 -28.00 13.41 9.30
CA GLY A 648 -27.06 14.21 10.09
C GLY A 648 -26.16 15.14 9.26
N ASP A 649 -26.04 14.88 7.96
CA ASP A 649 -25.27 15.73 7.05
C ASP A 649 -26.10 16.93 6.56
N ILE A 650 -25.41 18.05 6.32
CA ILE A 650 -26.00 19.27 5.74
C ILE A 650 -25.58 19.38 4.27
N CYS A 651 -26.54 19.56 3.38
CA CYS A 651 -26.37 19.67 1.95
C CYS A 651 -26.80 21.06 1.46
N GLY A 652 -26.13 22.09 2.00
CA GLY A 652 -26.37 23.50 1.68
C GLY A 652 -27.66 24.05 2.27
N GLY A 653 -28.29 24.98 1.56
CA GLY A 653 -29.49 25.69 2.04
C GLY A 653 -30.45 26.09 0.94
N LYS A 654 -31.52 26.79 1.30
CA LYS A 654 -32.50 27.28 0.33
C LYS A 654 -31.96 28.54 -0.39
N GLY A 655 -31.59 28.40 -1.67
CA GLY A 655 -31.00 29.50 -2.45
C GLY A 655 -29.53 29.81 -2.13
N VAL A 656 -28.90 28.97 -1.31
CA VAL A 656 -27.48 29.04 -0.95
C VAL A 656 -26.87 27.64 -1.07
N ALA A 657 -25.58 27.57 -1.38
CA ALA A 657 -24.85 26.31 -1.50
C ALA A 657 -23.65 26.30 -0.58
N GLU A 658 -23.42 25.17 0.08
CA GLU A 658 -22.15 24.93 0.75
C GLU A 658 -21.15 24.44 -0.30
N VAL A 659 -19.98 25.08 -0.34
CA VAL A 659 -18.94 24.80 -1.33
C VAL A 659 -17.78 24.12 -0.64
N PHE A 660 -17.26 23.06 -1.26
CA PHE A 660 -16.17 22.26 -0.76
C PHE A 660 -15.06 22.15 -1.81
N THR A 661 -13.86 21.77 -1.35
CA THR A 661 -12.73 21.47 -2.22
C THR A 661 -11.99 20.21 -1.77
N THR A 662 -11.36 19.53 -2.73
CA THR A 662 -10.47 18.39 -2.50
C THR A 662 -8.99 18.74 -2.70
N LYS A 663 -8.67 20.04 -2.84
CA LYS A 663 -7.30 20.54 -3.01
C LYS A 663 -6.90 21.46 -1.86
N THR A 664 -5.81 21.16 -1.18
CA THR A 664 -5.33 21.94 -0.02
C THR A 664 -5.00 23.38 -0.40
N LYS A 665 -4.49 23.62 -1.62
CA LYS A 665 -4.19 24.96 -2.16
C LYS A 665 -5.38 25.93 -2.06
N ASN A 666 -6.61 25.41 -2.04
CA ASN A 666 -7.84 26.20 -2.02
C ASN A 666 -8.36 26.44 -0.59
N VAL A 667 -7.86 25.70 0.41
CA VAL A 667 -8.28 25.80 1.82
C VAL A 667 -7.67 27.03 2.49
N VAL A 668 -6.59 27.57 1.93
CA VAL A 668 -5.87 28.73 2.47
C VAL A 668 -6.20 29.97 1.65
N ALA A 669 -7.40 30.51 1.83
CA ALA A 669 -7.74 31.86 1.37
C ALA A 669 -8.94 32.41 2.17
N SER A 670 -8.69 32.75 3.44
CA SER A 670 -9.55 33.67 4.19
C SER A 670 -8.70 34.55 5.08
#